data_AF-A0A4R6GAF9-F1
#
_entry.id   AF-A0A4R6GAF9-F1
#
_cell.length_a   1.000
_cell.length_b   1.000
_cell.length_c   1.000
_cell.angle_alpha   90.00
_cell.angle_beta   90.00
_cell.angle_gamma   90.00
#
_symmetry.space_group_name_H-M   'P 1'
#
loop_
_entity.id
_entity.type
_entity.pdbx_description
1 polymer ?
#
loop_
_entity_poly.entity_id
_entity_poly.type
_entity_poly.pdbx_seq_one_letter_code
_entity_poly.pdbx_strand_id
1 'polypeptide(L)'
;MSDIATLYEAGGGVLDKTALAQQDADGINLPTTASVALALPAVGSNGSSIAWASDKPSIIATDGTVTPPSDGEDVTVTLTASVRYAGGSAVTREFTVTVAAPKVPLEDSGLDVLLSDEYLQNAAAKEHEYLLSLSSDTFLYWFFRTANLTPPTSSGYGGWENGAVTWNFRGHAFGHYMSALAMSYASTKDPAVKEGLLAQIVDAVDGLETVQASYAGTARQGYIGPFRDTALNAVEGRGTSDDPVIVPYYNLHKVLAGLLDIDKYVPGGLGDRALRIAEGFGEYMYGRISTLQNKATLLGTEYGGMNDALYELFARSGGNPHFKVAAEGFDEVSLFQQLANGQDVLSGKHANTTIPKFIGALKRYTVFTQNPTYYNMLTAQEKQNLPMYRLAAENFFQIVVDHHTYATGANSQSEHFHGPDSLHFDATQRGEATGNPQTAETCNEYNMLKLSRELFKISQDVKYANYYENTFINTIVSSQNPDTGMTTYFQAMAPGYFKVYGAPFTEFWCCIGTGMENFSKLSDSLYFASGSGVWVNMFFSSRFDHAATGMRVEQTASIPNSDTVEFRISAIGEDPIDRSATLRLRVPDWIAGDPVVRVNGAAITPTIRGGYIVLARVKDGDEISYTMPMEVQISATQDNKDFVAFRYGPVLLSTSLGTANLSKTGTVGVGVRIASFDAGAQQRITVAAASTDAWKQAVTDNVVRIADSADGDVQFALKDTLNSDDLVFSPHYKRHDERYGLYMTLEVPDSPAAQAEILQGKQQLRDQELIIDSLTTFDNNNSEASKNVKSSNSTVGSFSDRTYRHANSGGWFSYDLQVDPAAAQNVLKATYYSGDNGRSFDVYLNDVKFKTQTITNAAGSGVFYAVTDEIPRTYLEGPNVRHKVDANGAPVLDENGNRIPVVTVRWQSTGGFAGGLFGVQTTRPPAFDTTSKLRGLTFDAGRLEPSFASDTTQYVLWVPEGTDAVAFDAEPWLASGLVRTGGILIDDTQPRAVVLTPGQEKTITIDAYAQDHTTTTQYSVVVREGAPSPALEVVLTAAARCVAGKAVVTATLTNAAGVPVAATVTSPYGSKSVSALAPGKSASQAFTTRLTSIGVTSVTAQASATIDGDAVTADVGASAPALACGAAQ
;
A
#
# COMPACT_ATOMS: atom_id res chain seq x y z
N MET A 1 -38.70 -6.80 -20.87
CA MET A 1 -37.67 -7.83 -21.10
C MET A 1 -38.23 -9.20 -21.46
N SER A 2 -39.48 -9.56 -21.12
CA SER A 2 -40.11 -10.83 -21.54
C SER A 2 -40.12 -11.06 -23.07
N ASP A 3 -40.11 -9.99 -23.87
CA ASP A 3 -40.02 -10.06 -25.33
C ASP A 3 -38.69 -10.63 -25.85
N ILE A 4 -37.56 -10.38 -25.18
CA ILE A 4 -36.22 -10.77 -25.69
C ILE A 4 -35.98 -12.26 -25.51
N ALA A 5 -36.29 -12.81 -24.32
CA ALA A 5 -36.17 -14.26 -24.07
C ALA A 5 -37.12 -15.06 -24.98
N THR A 6 -38.33 -14.56 -25.18
CA THR A 6 -39.31 -15.18 -26.09
C THR A 6 -38.84 -15.14 -27.55
N LEU A 7 -38.23 -14.03 -27.99
CA LEU A 7 -37.63 -13.90 -29.33
C LEU A 7 -36.40 -14.79 -29.53
N TYR A 8 -35.55 -14.95 -28.51
CA TYR A 8 -34.37 -15.83 -28.55
C TYR A 8 -34.76 -17.31 -28.64
N GLU A 9 -35.76 -17.74 -27.86
CA GLU A 9 -36.31 -19.10 -27.93
C GLU A 9 -37.07 -19.35 -29.23
N ALA A 10 -37.82 -18.36 -29.74
CA ALA A 10 -38.47 -18.44 -31.05
C ALA A 10 -37.47 -18.53 -32.22
N GLY A 11 -36.25 -18.01 -32.04
CA GLY A 11 -35.12 -18.16 -32.97
C GLY A 11 -34.36 -19.48 -32.86
N GLY A 12 -34.77 -20.41 -31.98
CA GLY A 12 -34.15 -21.72 -31.80
C GLY A 12 -33.03 -21.78 -30.74
N GLY A 13 -32.78 -20.70 -29.99
CA GLY A 13 -31.87 -20.71 -28.84
C GLY A 13 -32.49 -21.39 -27.61
N VAL A 14 -31.66 -21.93 -26.73
CA VAL A 14 -32.10 -22.52 -25.44
C VAL A 14 -31.54 -21.66 -24.31
N LEU A 15 -32.43 -21.09 -23.49
CA LEU A 15 -32.06 -20.35 -22.29
C LEU A 15 -32.15 -21.26 -21.07
N ASP A 16 -31.08 -21.32 -20.27
CA ASP A 16 -31.13 -21.95 -18.96
C ASP A 16 -31.81 -21.02 -17.95
N LYS A 17 -33.15 -21.08 -17.92
CA LYS A 17 -33.98 -20.25 -17.05
C LYS A 17 -33.69 -20.48 -15.57
N THR A 18 -33.22 -21.68 -15.21
CA THR A 18 -32.87 -22.00 -13.81
C THR A 18 -31.54 -21.38 -13.45
N ALA A 19 -30.53 -21.42 -14.31
CA ALA A 19 -29.25 -20.73 -14.07
C ALA A 19 -29.43 -19.21 -13.96
N LEU A 20 -30.28 -18.60 -14.81
CA LEU A 20 -30.60 -17.16 -14.71
C LEU A 20 -31.37 -16.80 -13.43
N ALA A 21 -32.34 -17.64 -13.03
CA ALA A 21 -33.03 -17.45 -11.76
C ALA A 21 -32.09 -17.64 -10.56
N GLN A 22 -31.11 -18.55 -10.65
CA GLN A 22 -30.08 -18.75 -9.63
C GLN A 22 -29.16 -17.54 -9.55
N GLN A 23 -28.68 -17.00 -10.68
CA GLN A 23 -27.88 -15.77 -10.69
C GLN A 23 -28.62 -14.58 -10.08
N ASP A 24 -29.91 -14.42 -10.40
CA ASP A 24 -30.75 -13.40 -9.76
C ASP A 24 -30.94 -13.66 -8.27
N ALA A 25 -31.15 -14.91 -7.85
CA ALA A 25 -31.25 -15.28 -6.44
C ALA A 25 -29.94 -15.02 -5.69
N ASP A 26 -28.79 -15.37 -6.27
CA ASP A 26 -27.44 -15.16 -5.73
C ASP A 26 -27.11 -13.66 -5.64
N GLY A 27 -27.68 -12.85 -6.52
CA GLY A 27 -27.56 -11.39 -6.49
C GLY A 27 -28.43 -10.66 -5.44
N ILE A 28 -29.38 -11.33 -4.79
CA ILE A 28 -30.19 -10.72 -3.71
C ILE A 28 -29.33 -10.61 -2.45
N ASN A 29 -29.22 -9.40 -1.90
CA ASN A 29 -28.57 -9.17 -0.62
C ASN A 29 -29.55 -8.52 0.37
N LEU A 30 -29.67 -9.09 1.57
CA LEU A 30 -30.45 -8.51 2.68
C LEU A 30 -29.54 -8.35 3.89
N PRO A 31 -29.74 -7.31 4.72
CA PRO A 31 -28.96 -7.15 5.93
C PRO A 31 -29.26 -8.26 6.93
N THR A 32 -28.26 -8.68 7.70
CA THR A 32 -28.40 -9.70 8.76
C THR A 32 -29.17 -9.18 9.98
N THR A 33 -29.33 -7.86 10.09
CA THR A 33 -30.11 -7.17 11.11
C THR A 33 -31.03 -6.13 10.47
N ALA A 34 -32.24 -5.94 11.00
CA ALA A 34 -33.15 -4.90 10.53
C ALA A 34 -33.74 -4.11 11.69
N SER A 35 -33.58 -2.80 11.68
CA SER A 35 -34.25 -1.88 12.61
C SER A 35 -35.32 -1.02 11.93
N VAL A 36 -35.44 -1.15 10.62
CA VAL A 36 -36.28 -0.36 9.73
C VAL A 36 -36.78 -1.24 8.59
N ALA A 37 -37.77 -0.74 7.83
CA ALA A 37 -38.31 -1.47 6.68
C ALA A 37 -37.20 -1.90 5.69
N LEU A 38 -37.27 -3.17 5.26
CA LEU A 38 -36.37 -3.76 4.29
C LEU A 38 -36.82 -3.48 2.86
N ALA A 39 -35.87 -3.21 1.98
CA ALA A 39 -36.13 -3.20 0.55
C ALA A 39 -36.13 -4.64 0.01
N LEU A 40 -37.32 -5.22 -0.19
CA LEU A 40 -37.47 -6.56 -0.76
C LEU A 40 -37.70 -6.44 -2.28
N PRO A 41 -36.71 -6.76 -3.15
CA PRO A 41 -36.85 -6.60 -4.59
C PRO A 41 -37.93 -7.54 -5.14
N ALA A 42 -38.78 -7.01 -6.01
CA ALA A 42 -39.79 -7.79 -6.74
C ALA A 42 -39.25 -8.34 -8.08
N VAL A 43 -38.10 -7.82 -8.55
CA VAL A 43 -37.50 -8.17 -9.84
C VAL A 43 -35.98 -8.30 -9.68
N GLY A 44 -35.38 -9.39 -10.20
CA GLY A 44 -33.94 -9.63 -10.22
C GLY A 44 -33.21 -8.87 -11.33
N SER A 45 -31.88 -8.81 -11.28
CA SER A 45 -31.04 -8.03 -12.22
C SER A 45 -31.16 -8.49 -13.67
N ASN A 46 -31.38 -9.78 -13.90
CA ASN A 46 -31.66 -10.35 -15.22
C ASN A 46 -33.15 -10.27 -15.60
N GLY A 47 -34.03 -9.86 -14.68
CA GLY A 47 -35.47 -9.70 -14.91
C GLY A 47 -36.34 -10.84 -14.38
N SER A 48 -35.82 -11.73 -13.51
CA SER A 48 -36.64 -12.73 -12.81
C SER A 48 -37.68 -12.06 -11.92
N SER A 49 -38.87 -12.65 -11.79
CA SER A 49 -39.84 -12.24 -10.76
C SER A 49 -39.46 -12.86 -9.42
N ILE A 50 -39.51 -12.08 -8.35
CA ILE A 50 -39.18 -12.51 -6.98
C ILE A 50 -40.44 -12.40 -6.11
N ALA A 51 -40.77 -13.49 -5.42
CA ALA A 51 -41.83 -13.52 -4.41
C ALA A 51 -41.25 -13.81 -3.02
N TRP A 52 -41.70 -13.10 -2.00
CA TRP A 52 -41.18 -13.19 -0.64
C TRP A 52 -42.15 -13.89 0.30
N ALA A 53 -41.61 -14.71 1.19
CA ALA A 53 -42.31 -15.28 2.34
C ALA A 53 -41.52 -14.95 3.62
N SER A 54 -42.22 -14.87 4.76
CA SER A 54 -41.65 -14.62 6.08
C SER A 54 -42.21 -15.65 7.05
N ASP A 55 -41.34 -16.24 7.88
CA ASP A 55 -41.75 -17.14 8.95
C ASP A 55 -42.44 -16.39 10.11
N LYS A 56 -42.14 -15.09 10.26
CA LYS A 56 -42.72 -14.18 11.26
C LYS A 56 -43.24 -12.90 10.60
N PRO A 57 -44.37 -12.97 9.85
CA PRO A 57 -44.90 -11.84 9.08
C PRO A 57 -45.37 -10.65 9.93
N SER A 58 -45.58 -10.85 11.24
CA SER A 58 -45.87 -9.76 12.18
C SER A 58 -44.64 -8.94 12.57
N ILE A 59 -43.42 -9.45 12.31
CA ILE A 59 -42.15 -8.78 12.61
C ILE A 59 -41.53 -8.25 11.32
N ILE A 60 -41.42 -9.07 10.27
CA ILE A 60 -41.09 -8.61 8.92
C ILE A 60 -42.16 -9.09 7.96
N ALA A 61 -42.95 -8.18 7.42
CA ALA A 61 -43.96 -8.48 6.41
C ALA A 61 -43.32 -8.74 5.03
N THR A 62 -44.08 -9.36 4.12
CA THR A 62 -43.60 -9.71 2.77
C THR A 62 -43.39 -8.51 1.84
N ASP A 63 -43.84 -7.32 2.25
CA ASP A 63 -43.53 -6.05 1.59
C ASP A 63 -42.28 -5.36 2.17
N GLY A 64 -41.63 -6.00 3.15
CA GLY A 64 -40.43 -5.50 3.81
C GLY A 64 -40.73 -4.65 5.04
N THR A 65 -41.99 -4.39 5.40
CA THR A 65 -42.32 -3.63 6.61
C THR A 65 -41.76 -4.34 7.85
N VAL A 66 -40.93 -3.63 8.63
CA VAL A 66 -40.35 -4.15 9.88
C VAL A 66 -41.06 -3.53 11.09
N THR A 67 -41.55 -4.40 11.97
CA THR A 67 -42.13 -4.04 13.26
C THR A 67 -41.19 -4.51 14.37
N PRO A 68 -40.55 -3.60 15.12
CA PRO A 68 -39.67 -3.98 16.22
C PRO A 68 -40.39 -4.83 17.28
N PRO A 69 -39.75 -5.85 17.84
CA PRO A 69 -40.34 -6.64 18.92
C PRO A 69 -40.57 -5.79 20.17
N SER A 70 -41.75 -5.97 20.78
CA SER A 70 -42.18 -5.24 21.99
C SER A 70 -41.56 -5.77 23.29
N ASP A 71 -40.97 -6.96 23.23
CA ASP A 71 -40.69 -7.79 24.39
C ASP A 71 -39.29 -7.51 24.97
N GLY A 72 -38.59 -6.54 24.38
CA GLY A 72 -37.25 -6.09 24.81
C GLY A 72 -36.10 -7.00 24.36
N GLU A 73 -36.39 -8.10 23.67
CA GLU A 73 -35.40 -9.05 23.14
C GLU A 73 -35.46 -9.07 21.61
N ASP A 74 -34.31 -9.28 20.98
CA ASP A 74 -34.19 -9.33 19.53
C ASP A 74 -34.90 -10.57 18.95
N VAL A 75 -35.49 -10.44 17.76
CA VAL A 75 -36.22 -11.53 17.11
C VAL A 75 -35.63 -11.83 15.74
N THR A 76 -35.13 -13.06 15.57
CA THR A 76 -34.68 -13.57 14.27
C THR A 76 -35.87 -13.99 13.40
N VAL A 77 -35.88 -13.57 12.14
CA VAL A 77 -36.89 -13.85 11.10
C VAL A 77 -36.18 -14.50 9.91
N THR A 78 -36.75 -15.57 9.37
CA THR A 78 -36.31 -16.18 8.12
C THR A 78 -37.20 -15.70 6.97
N LEU A 79 -36.60 -15.00 6.02
CA LEU A 79 -37.22 -14.58 4.77
C LEU A 79 -36.84 -15.54 3.65
N THR A 80 -37.81 -16.00 2.88
CA THR A 80 -37.57 -16.88 1.72
C THR A 80 -37.90 -16.14 0.43
N ALA A 81 -36.90 -15.92 -0.43
CA ALA A 81 -37.08 -15.43 -1.78
C ALA A 81 -37.32 -16.61 -2.73
N SER A 82 -38.44 -16.61 -3.46
CA SER A 82 -38.75 -17.53 -4.55
C SER A 82 -38.57 -16.81 -5.89
N VAL A 83 -37.48 -17.11 -6.59
CA VAL A 83 -37.05 -16.42 -7.82
C VAL A 83 -37.40 -17.25 -9.06
N ARG A 84 -38.05 -16.65 -10.05
CA ARG A 84 -38.44 -17.30 -11.32
C ARG A 84 -38.10 -16.45 -12.54
N TYR A 85 -37.35 -17.01 -13.48
CA TYR A 85 -37.10 -16.37 -14.77
C TYR A 85 -38.09 -16.85 -15.85
N ALA A 86 -38.82 -15.92 -16.47
CA ALA A 86 -39.70 -16.17 -17.63
C ALA A 86 -40.60 -17.43 -17.53
N GLY A 87 -41.21 -17.68 -16.36
CA GLY A 87 -42.11 -18.81 -16.12
C GLY A 87 -41.45 -20.18 -15.89
N GLY A 88 -40.12 -20.22 -15.76
CA GLY A 88 -39.37 -21.44 -15.40
C GLY A 88 -39.55 -21.88 -13.94
N SER A 89 -38.88 -22.97 -13.56
CA SER A 89 -38.86 -23.48 -12.17
C SER A 89 -38.31 -22.42 -11.20
N ALA A 90 -38.89 -22.36 -10.01
CA ALA A 90 -38.40 -21.46 -8.97
C ALA A 90 -37.11 -21.97 -8.32
N VAL A 91 -36.19 -21.07 -8.07
CA VAL A 91 -35.07 -21.25 -7.14
C VAL A 91 -35.43 -20.51 -5.83
N THR A 92 -35.15 -21.13 -4.69
CA THR A 92 -35.36 -20.51 -3.37
C THR A 92 -34.06 -20.13 -2.72
N ARG A 93 -34.01 -18.95 -2.10
CA ARG A 93 -32.91 -18.53 -1.23
C ARG A 93 -33.49 -18.02 0.09
N GLU A 94 -32.91 -18.47 1.20
CA GLU A 94 -33.31 -18.03 2.53
C GLU A 94 -32.35 -16.96 3.07
N PHE A 95 -32.90 -16.04 3.83
CA PHE A 95 -32.20 -14.96 4.50
C PHE A 95 -32.61 -14.97 5.96
N THR A 96 -31.64 -14.93 6.86
CA THR A 96 -31.89 -14.81 8.29
C THR A 96 -31.64 -13.37 8.70
N VAL A 97 -32.67 -12.70 9.21
CA VAL A 97 -32.64 -11.28 9.60
C VAL A 97 -33.04 -11.15 11.07
N THR A 98 -32.20 -10.50 11.87
CA THR A 98 -32.49 -10.23 13.28
C THR A 98 -33.09 -8.83 13.43
N VAL A 99 -34.33 -8.74 13.93
CA VAL A 99 -34.97 -7.46 14.25
C VAL A 99 -34.67 -7.10 15.69
N ALA A 100 -33.93 -6.01 15.87
CA ALA A 100 -33.54 -5.55 17.19
C ALA A 100 -34.73 -4.96 17.95
N ALA A 101 -34.82 -5.24 19.25
CA ALA A 101 -35.75 -4.53 20.12
C ALA A 101 -35.39 -3.04 20.20
N PRO A 102 -36.36 -2.13 20.39
CA PRO A 102 -36.07 -0.71 20.57
C PRO A 102 -35.12 -0.49 21.76
N LYS A 103 -33.95 0.09 21.50
CA LYS A 103 -32.96 0.44 22.53
C LYS A 103 -33.01 1.92 22.86
N VAL A 104 -32.79 2.26 24.12
CA VAL A 104 -32.50 3.65 24.51
C VAL A 104 -31.12 3.99 23.94
N PRO A 105 -30.98 5.07 23.15
CA PRO A 105 -29.68 5.46 22.63
C PRO A 105 -28.67 5.67 23.75
N LEU A 106 -27.40 5.35 23.48
CA LEU A 106 -26.31 5.65 24.39
C LEU A 106 -25.93 7.13 24.32
N GLU A 107 -25.58 7.66 25.47
CA GLU A 107 -25.04 8.99 25.67
C GLU A 107 -23.51 8.95 25.65
N ASP A 108 -22.91 10.06 25.21
CA ASP A 108 -21.47 10.26 25.22
C ASP A 108 -20.97 10.31 26.68
N SER A 109 -19.81 9.69 26.99
CA SER A 109 -19.13 9.90 28.27
C SER A 109 -18.60 11.33 28.45
N GLY A 110 -18.65 12.14 27.39
CA GLY A 110 -17.93 13.40 27.29
C GLY A 110 -16.42 13.18 27.15
N LEU A 111 -15.68 14.29 27.12
CA LEU A 111 -14.22 14.31 27.05
C LEU A 111 -13.54 14.40 28.43
N ASP A 112 -14.32 14.47 29.52
CA ASP A 112 -13.84 14.52 30.90
C ASP A 112 -13.48 13.12 31.46
N VAL A 113 -12.99 12.24 30.60
CA VAL A 113 -12.42 10.95 30.99
C VAL A 113 -10.93 11.17 31.23
N LEU A 114 -10.45 10.85 32.43
CA LEU A 114 -9.04 10.97 32.75
C LEU A 114 -8.29 9.81 32.08
N LEU A 115 -7.47 10.13 31.08
CA LEU A 115 -6.53 9.18 30.48
C LEU A 115 -5.31 9.03 31.40
N SER A 116 -4.97 7.79 31.74
CA SER A 116 -3.75 7.43 32.49
C SER A 116 -2.88 6.41 31.75
N ASP A 117 -3.23 6.08 30.51
CA ASP A 117 -2.39 5.32 29.59
C ASP A 117 -1.24 6.18 29.09
N GLU A 118 0.00 5.73 29.31
CA GLU A 118 1.20 6.53 29.06
C GLU A 118 1.35 6.90 27.57
N TYR A 119 1.04 5.98 26.66
CA TYR A 119 1.18 6.23 25.22
C TYR A 119 0.15 7.25 24.75
N LEU A 120 -1.12 7.12 25.17
CA LEU A 120 -2.17 8.08 24.82
C LEU A 120 -1.96 9.44 25.51
N GLN A 121 -1.37 9.47 26.72
CA GLN A 121 -0.99 10.72 27.37
C GLN A 121 0.11 11.45 26.59
N ASN A 122 1.13 10.74 26.12
CA ASN A 122 2.17 11.33 25.27
C ASN A 122 1.56 11.87 23.96
N ALA A 123 0.69 11.08 23.31
CA ALA A 123 0.04 11.49 22.08
C ALA A 123 -0.80 12.78 22.25
N ALA A 124 -1.59 12.87 23.33
CA ALA A 124 -2.33 14.09 23.68
C ALA A 124 -1.41 15.27 24.01
N ALA A 125 -0.30 15.03 24.73
CA ALA A 125 0.68 16.07 25.04
C ALA A 125 1.32 16.64 23.77
N LYS A 126 1.69 15.78 22.82
CA LYS A 126 2.24 16.19 21.52
C LYS A 126 1.26 16.98 20.68
N GLU A 127 -0.02 16.63 20.73
CA GLU A 127 -1.06 17.44 20.10
C GLU A 127 -1.18 18.81 20.75
N HIS A 128 -1.18 18.89 22.09
CA HIS A 128 -1.21 20.18 22.79
C HIS A 128 0.01 21.06 22.45
N GLU A 129 1.21 20.47 22.37
CA GLU A 129 2.42 21.16 21.92
C GLU A 129 2.25 21.72 20.50
N TYR A 130 1.70 20.92 19.58
CA TYR A 130 1.46 21.35 18.20
C TYR A 130 0.41 22.46 18.12
N LEU A 131 -0.76 22.29 18.75
CA LEU A 131 -1.82 23.30 18.77
C LEU A 131 -1.33 24.64 19.32
N LEU A 132 -0.58 24.62 20.43
CA LEU A 132 -0.05 25.84 21.06
C LEU A 132 1.14 26.46 20.29
N SER A 133 1.72 25.73 19.33
CA SER A 133 2.68 26.29 18.37
C SER A 133 2.01 27.08 17.24
N LEU A 134 0.71 26.84 17.00
CA LEU A 134 -0.09 27.52 16.00
C LEU A 134 -0.75 28.80 16.58
N SER A 135 -1.33 29.61 15.70
CA SER A 135 -1.93 30.89 16.04
C SER A 135 -3.22 31.14 15.26
N SER A 136 -4.32 31.39 16.00
CA SER A 136 -5.62 31.79 15.43
C SER A 136 -5.49 33.06 14.59
N ASP A 137 -4.72 34.05 15.05
CA ASP A 137 -4.44 35.27 14.29
C ASP A 137 -3.77 34.98 12.93
N THR A 138 -2.85 34.03 12.89
CA THR A 138 -2.17 33.65 11.63
C THR A 138 -3.15 32.99 10.64
N PHE A 139 -4.07 32.16 11.13
CA PHE A 139 -5.16 31.63 10.30
C PHE A 139 -6.14 32.72 9.83
N LEU A 140 -6.48 33.67 10.70
CA LEU A 140 -7.40 34.77 10.42
C LEU A 140 -6.89 35.74 9.34
N TYR A 141 -5.62 35.67 8.95
CA TYR A 141 -5.02 36.52 7.93
C TYR A 141 -5.87 36.64 6.65
N TRP A 142 -6.26 35.51 6.05
CA TRP A 142 -7.03 35.50 4.80
C TRP A 142 -8.51 35.85 4.99
N PHE A 143 -9.07 35.60 6.17
CA PHE A 143 -10.42 36.03 6.54
C PHE A 143 -10.49 37.57 6.55
N PHE A 144 -9.55 38.23 7.23
CA PHE A 144 -9.46 39.68 7.28
C PHE A 144 -9.19 40.29 5.90
N ARG A 145 -8.25 39.72 5.13
CA ARG A 145 -7.98 40.17 3.74
C ARG A 145 -9.23 40.12 2.86
N THR A 146 -10.00 39.05 2.94
CA THR A 146 -11.23 38.86 2.14
C THR A 146 -12.36 39.80 2.59
N ALA A 147 -12.39 40.16 3.88
CA ALA A 147 -13.29 41.16 4.45
C ALA A 147 -12.83 42.61 4.23
N ASN A 148 -11.70 42.83 3.55
CA ASN A 148 -11.08 44.16 3.40
C ASN A 148 -10.78 44.84 4.75
N LEU A 149 -10.39 44.04 5.74
CA LEU A 149 -9.92 44.45 7.06
C LEU A 149 -8.39 44.36 7.12
N THR A 150 -7.78 45.07 8.07
CA THR A 150 -6.34 44.94 8.37
C THR A 150 -6.08 43.62 9.07
N PRO A 151 -5.30 42.68 8.49
CA PRO A 151 -5.02 41.39 9.12
C PRO A 151 -4.25 41.54 10.43
N PRO A 152 -4.45 40.63 11.41
CA PRO A 152 -3.73 40.69 12.69
C PRO A 152 -2.25 40.35 12.56
N THR A 153 -1.85 39.63 11.50
CA THR A 153 -0.47 39.26 11.18
C THR A 153 -0.01 39.79 9.83
N SER A 154 1.31 39.78 9.58
CA SER A 154 1.88 40.19 8.28
C SER A 154 1.68 39.15 7.16
N SER A 155 1.53 37.88 7.51
CA SER A 155 1.29 36.77 6.59
C SER A 155 0.45 35.67 7.24
N GLY A 156 -0.30 34.94 6.42
CA GLY A 156 -0.96 33.69 6.82
C GLY A 156 -0.03 32.48 6.71
N TYR A 157 -0.57 31.30 7.02
CA TYR A 157 0.14 30.02 6.90
C TYR A 157 0.42 29.60 5.45
N GLY A 158 1.37 28.69 5.30
CA GLY A 158 1.80 28.12 4.01
C GLY A 158 0.88 27.01 3.48
N GLY A 159 1.36 26.28 2.48
CA GLY A 159 0.66 25.10 1.94
C GLY A 159 -0.75 25.40 1.45
N TRP A 160 -1.69 24.52 1.80
CA TRP A 160 -3.10 24.65 1.40
C TRP A 160 -3.84 25.81 2.07
N GLU A 161 -3.28 26.43 3.11
CA GLU A 161 -3.82 27.65 3.72
C GLU A 161 -3.38 28.94 3.00
N ASN A 162 -2.45 28.84 2.06
CA ASN A 162 -1.93 30.00 1.35
C ASN A 162 -2.84 30.42 0.18
N GLY A 163 -3.63 31.48 0.37
CA GLY A 163 -4.47 32.08 -0.67
C GLY A 163 -3.72 32.65 -1.89
N ALA A 164 -2.38 32.69 -1.88
CA ALA A 164 -1.57 33.13 -3.01
C ALA A 164 -1.18 32.01 -3.98
N VAL A 165 -1.43 30.72 -3.66
CA VAL A 165 -1.17 29.60 -4.58
C VAL A 165 -2.40 29.25 -5.43
N THR A 166 -2.15 28.63 -6.59
CA THR A 166 -3.16 28.37 -7.63
C THR A 166 -4.21 27.32 -7.27
N TRP A 167 -3.98 26.53 -6.22
CA TRP A 167 -4.91 25.55 -5.66
C TRP A 167 -4.77 25.56 -4.15
N ASN A 168 -5.82 25.99 -3.43
CA ASN A 168 -5.78 26.07 -1.96
C ASN A 168 -7.13 25.66 -1.34
N PHE A 169 -7.06 25.31 -0.05
CA PHE A 169 -8.19 24.88 0.78
C PHE A 169 -8.43 25.88 1.92
N ARG A 170 -7.87 27.09 1.82
CA ARG A 170 -7.74 28.05 2.93
C ARG A 170 -9.01 28.19 3.76
N GLY A 171 -8.83 28.19 5.07
CA GLY A 171 -9.88 28.13 6.08
C GLY A 171 -10.18 26.73 6.61
N HIS A 172 -9.90 25.68 5.85
CA HIS A 172 -10.21 24.32 6.29
C HIS A 172 -9.42 23.92 7.54
N ALA A 173 -8.12 24.21 7.59
CA ALA A 173 -7.28 23.84 8.71
C ALA A 173 -7.62 24.69 9.94
N PHE A 174 -8.03 25.95 9.74
CA PHE A 174 -8.51 26.78 10.84
C PHE A 174 -9.78 26.22 11.48
N GLY A 175 -10.71 25.71 10.66
CA GLY A 175 -11.90 25.02 11.15
C GLY A 175 -11.57 23.80 12.01
N HIS A 176 -10.70 22.92 11.51
CA HIS A 176 -10.18 21.78 12.26
C HIS A 176 -9.45 22.19 13.55
N TYR A 177 -8.63 23.23 13.47
CA TYR A 177 -7.90 23.79 14.60
C TYR A 177 -8.86 24.27 15.70
N MET A 178 -9.96 24.96 15.35
CA MET A 178 -10.99 25.35 16.33
C MET A 178 -11.63 24.13 17.01
N SER A 179 -11.99 23.09 16.25
CA SER A 179 -12.51 21.83 16.83
C SER A 179 -11.49 21.19 17.79
N ALA A 180 -10.22 21.08 17.37
CA ALA A 180 -9.15 20.50 18.18
C ALA A 180 -8.89 21.30 19.47
N LEU A 181 -8.81 22.63 19.38
CA LEU A 181 -8.71 23.53 20.54
C LEU A 181 -9.85 23.31 21.53
N ALA A 182 -11.10 23.27 21.04
CA ALA A 182 -12.28 23.08 21.90
C ALA A 182 -12.28 21.72 22.61
N MET A 183 -11.93 20.65 21.87
CA MET A 183 -11.85 19.29 22.42
C MET A 183 -10.70 19.14 23.42
N SER A 184 -9.50 19.65 23.10
CA SER A 184 -8.36 19.67 24.02
C SER A 184 -8.63 20.52 25.26
N TYR A 185 -9.32 21.66 25.13
CA TYR A 185 -9.71 22.49 26.27
C TYR A 185 -10.64 21.74 27.23
N ALA A 186 -11.57 20.93 26.69
CA ALA A 186 -12.48 20.12 27.48
C ALA A 186 -11.77 18.93 28.15
N SER A 187 -10.84 18.27 27.47
CA SER A 187 -10.18 17.05 27.96
C SER A 187 -9.00 17.33 28.90
N THR A 188 -8.22 18.39 28.68
CA THR A 188 -7.00 18.65 29.45
C THR A 188 -7.27 19.08 30.89
N LYS A 189 -6.42 18.60 31.80
CA LYS A 189 -6.39 18.98 33.22
C LYS A 189 -5.23 19.90 33.58
N ASP A 190 -4.29 20.10 32.66
CA ASP A 190 -3.18 21.03 32.87
C ASP A 190 -3.69 22.48 32.77
N PRO A 191 -3.59 23.29 33.85
CA PRO A 191 -4.11 24.65 33.84
C PRO A 191 -3.43 25.58 32.83
N ALA A 192 -2.12 25.43 32.60
CA ALA A 192 -1.36 26.29 31.70
C ALA A 192 -1.68 25.97 30.23
N VAL A 193 -1.78 24.68 29.89
CA VAL A 193 -2.26 24.24 28.57
C VAL A 193 -3.67 24.75 28.34
N LYS A 194 -4.57 24.57 29.34
CA LYS A 194 -5.97 25.01 29.25
C LYS A 194 -6.10 26.52 29.03
N GLU A 195 -5.29 27.33 29.70
CA GLU A 195 -5.23 28.78 29.50
C GLU A 195 -4.76 29.16 28.09
N GLY A 196 -3.68 28.53 27.60
CA GLY A 196 -3.16 28.77 26.25
C GLY A 196 -4.16 28.40 25.15
N LEU A 197 -4.83 27.25 25.28
CA LEU A 197 -5.88 26.83 24.34
C LEU A 197 -7.05 27.81 24.35
N LEU A 198 -7.50 28.24 25.53
CA LEU A 198 -8.58 29.20 25.67
C LEU A 198 -8.25 30.55 25.01
N ALA A 199 -7.01 31.03 25.14
CA ALA A 199 -6.58 32.26 24.48
C ALA A 199 -6.74 32.15 22.95
N GLN A 200 -6.32 31.03 22.36
CA GLN A 200 -6.48 30.81 20.93
C GLN A 200 -7.94 30.68 20.49
N ILE A 201 -8.82 30.11 21.32
CA ILE A 201 -10.27 30.05 21.08
C ILE A 201 -10.88 31.46 21.11
N VAL A 202 -10.48 32.29 22.08
CA VAL A 202 -10.94 33.68 22.17
C VAL A 202 -10.54 34.46 20.90
N ASP A 203 -9.28 34.38 20.49
CA ASP A 203 -8.78 35.05 19.28
C ASP A 203 -9.57 34.60 18.03
N ALA A 204 -9.86 33.30 17.92
CA ALA A 204 -10.64 32.76 16.81
C ALA A 204 -12.07 33.31 16.75
N VAL A 205 -12.77 33.30 17.89
CA VAL A 205 -14.16 33.79 17.99
C VAL A 205 -14.22 35.31 17.77
N ASP A 206 -13.32 36.07 18.39
CA ASP A 206 -13.25 37.53 18.24
C ASP A 206 -12.95 37.93 16.79
N GLY A 207 -12.02 37.23 16.14
CA GLY A 207 -11.66 37.44 14.75
C GLY A 207 -12.81 37.14 13.78
N LEU A 208 -13.48 35.99 13.94
CA LEU A 208 -14.61 35.61 13.09
C LEU A 208 -15.84 36.51 13.33
N GLU A 209 -16.10 36.93 14.57
CA GLU A 209 -17.16 37.89 14.87
C GLU A 209 -16.90 39.23 14.17
N THR A 210 -15.65 39.73 14.23
CA THR A 210 -15.22 40.96 13.55
C THR A 210 -15.39 40.87 12.03
N VAL A 211 -14.97 39.75 11.43
CA VAL A 211 -15.13 39.48 10.00
C VAL A 211 -16.60 39.44 9.61
N GLN A 212 -17.43 38.70 10.33
CA GLN A 212 -18.86 38.58 10.01
C GLN A 212 -19.59 39.91 10.18
N ALA A 213 -19.25 40.70 11.22
CA ALA A 213 -19.81 42.03 11.45
C ALA A 213 -19.51 43.01 10.31
N SER A 214 -18.33 42.89 9.67
CA SER A 214 -17.96 43.74 8.52
C SER A 214 -18.89 43.57 7.30
N TYR A 215 -19.60 42.44 7.21
CA TYR A 215 -20.54 42.14 6.14
C TYR A 215 -21.98 42.55 6.43
N ALA A 216 -22.27 43.15 7.60
CA ALA A 216 -23.61 43.55 8.00
C ALA A 216 -24.26 44.48 6.96
N GLY A 217 -25.51 44.18 6.57
CA GLY A 217 -26.24 44.96 5.56
C GLY A 217 -25.79 44.74 4.10
N THR A 218 -24.85 43.82 3.85
CA THR A 218 -24.43 43.42 2.50
C THR A 218 -24.99 42.06 2.10
N ALA A 219 -24.84 41.67 0.83
CA ALA A 219 -25.19 40.33 0.36
C ALA A 219 -24.36 39.20 1.02
N ARG A 220 -23.27 39.54 1.73
CA ARG A 220 -22.41 38.61 2.46
C ARG A 220 -22.72 38.55 3.95
N GLN A 221 -23.81 39.15 4.42
CA GLN A 221 -24.18 39.10 5.83
C GLN A 221 -24.24 37.64 6.32
N GLY A 222 -23.51 37.33 7.38
CA GLY A 222 -23.39 35.97 7.93
C GLY A 222 -22.25 35.12 7.34
N TYR A 223 -21.59 35.56 6.27
CA TYR A 223 -20.52 34.79 5.63
C TYR A 223 -19.26 34.68 6.51
N ILE A 224 -18.67 33.48 6.55
CA ILE A 224 -17.49 33.11 7.38
C ILE A 224 -16.33 32.53 6.55
N GLY A 225 -16.22 32.87 5.27
CA GLY A 225 -15.20 32.30 4.38
C GLY A 225 -13.96 33.20 4.19
N PRO A 226 -12.74 32.63 4.15
CA PRO A 226 -11.50 33.35 3.82
C PRO A 226 -11.25 33.51 2.32
N PHE A 227 -12.29 33.37 1.52
CA PHE A 227 -12.27 33.48 0.06
C PHE A 227 -13.54 34.15 -0.44
N ARG A 228 -13.51 34.67 -1.67
CA ARG A 228 -14.68 35.35 -2.24
C ARG A 228 -15.82 34.36 -2.45
N ASP A 229 -17.03 34.74 -2.08
CA ASP A 229 -18.26 33.96 -2.31
C ASP A 229 -18.61 33.75 -3.80
N THR A 230 -17.86 34.37 -4.73
CA THR A 230 -17.87 33.98 -6.15
C THR A 230 -17.44 32.53 -6.36
N ALA A 231 -16.61 31.98 -5.48
CA ALA A 231 -16.27 30.55 -5.48
C ALA A 231 -17.52 29.68 -5.25
N LEU A 232 -18.43 30.11 -4.36
CA LEU A 232 -19.71 29.46 -4.15
C LEU A 232 -20.61 29.60 -5.40
N ASN A 233 -20.64 30.78 -6.03
CA ASN A 233 -21.39 30.96 -7.27
C ASN A 233 -20.93 29.99 -8.37
N ALA A 234 -19.63 29.69 -8.46
CA ALA A 234 -19.10 28.77 -9.46
C ALA A 234 -19.60 27.33 -9.24
N VAL A 235 -19.53 26.82 -8.01
CA VAL A 235 -19.94 25.45 -7.68
C VAL A 235 -21.46 25.29 -7.58
N GLU A 236 -22.21 26.38 -7.46
CA GLU A 236 -23.68 26.40 -7.53
C GLU A 236 -24.22 26.56 -8.96
N GLY A 237 -23.35 26.75 -9.96
CA GLY A 237 -23.76 27.02 -11.35
C GLY A 237 -24.38 28.40 -11.58
N ARG A 238 -24.05 29.39 -10.72
CA ARG A 238 -24.55 30.77 -10.77
C ARG A 238 -23.58 31.76 -11.43
N GLY A 239 -22.35 31.36 -11.71
CA GLY A 239 -21.35 32.23 -12.31
C GLY A 239 -19.97 31.57 -12.40
N THR A 240 -18.93 32.38 -12.54
CA THR A 240 -17.52 31.95 -12.52
C THR A 240 -16.80 32.56 -11.34
N SER A 241 -15.65 31.98 -10.96
CA SER A 241 -14.74 32.53 -9.97
C SER A 241 -13.31 32.52 -10.52
N ASP A 242 -12.58 33.58 -10.26
CA ASP A 242 -11.12 33.68 -10.42
C ASP A 242 -10.38 33.45 -9.09
N ASP A 243 -11.11 33.13 -8.01
CA ASP A 243 -10.54 32.71 -6.74
C ASP A 243 -10.03 31.25 -6.84
N PRO A 244 -8.74 30.97 -6.57
CA PRO A 244 -8.13 29.64 -6.73
C PRO A 244 -8.52 28.61 -5.67
N VAL A 245 -9.46 28.93 -4.78
CA VAL A 245 -9.95 27.99 -3.77
C VAL A 245 -10.68 26.82 -4.43
N ILE A 246 -10.41 25.61 -3.97
CA ILE A 246 -11.13 24.40 -4.37
C ILE A 246 -11.99 23.89 -3.21
N VAL A 247 -13.00 23.09 -3.55
CA VAL A 247 -13.96 22.49 -2.60
C VAL A 247 -14.48 23.48 -1.53
N PRO A 248 -15.01 24.66 -1.94
CA PRO A 248 -15.27 25.75 -1.00
C PRO A 248 -16.30 25.41 0.09
N TYR A 249 -17.25 24.51 -0.16
CA TYR A 249 -18.17 24.03 0.88
C TYR A 249 -17.49 23.12 1.89
N TYR A 250 -16.51 22.29 1.49
CA TYR A 250 -15.71 21.51 2.43
C TYR A 250 -14.96 22.44 3.39
N ASN A 251 -14.36 23.53 2.87
CA ASN A 251 -13.61 24.49 3.69
C ASN A 251 -14.54 25.18 4.69
N LEU A 252 -15.71 25.66 4.26
CA LEU A 252 -16.70 26.29 5.13
C LEU A 252 -17.33 25.32 6.13
N HIS A 253 -17.50 24.05 5.77
CA HIS A 253 -17.96 23.02 6.69
C HIS A 253 -17.03 22.93 7.89
N LYS A 254 -15.71 22.95 7.70
CA LYS A 254 -14.77 22.90 8.83
C LYS A 254 -14.90 24.10 9.75
N VAL A 255 -15.05 25.30 9.20
CA VAL A 255 -15.23 26.52 10.02
C VAL A 255 -16.53 26.44 10.83
N LEU A 256 -17.64 25.98 10.21
CA LEU A 256 -18.89 25.77 10.92
C LEU A 256 -18.77 24.69 12.01
N ALA A 257 -18.14 23.56 11.71
CA ALA A 257 -17.91 22.49 12.68
C ALA A 257 -17.09 22.98 13.88
N GLY A 258 -16.01 23.74 13.65
CA GLY A 258 -15.19 24.34 14.70
C GLY A 258 -15.97 25.29 15.61
N LEU A 259 -16.85 26.13 15.05
CA LEU A 259 -17.72 27.00 15.84
C LEU A 259 -18.73 26.21 16.69
N LEU A 260 -19.30 25.14 16.14
CA LEU A 260 -20.22 24.26 16.86
C LEU A 260 -19.52 23.46 17.96
N ASP A 261 -18.27 23.04 17.75
CA ASP A 261 -17.48 22.37 18.78
C ASP A 261 -17.07 23.35 19.90
N ILE A 262 -16.75 24.60 19.58
CA ILE A 262 -16.55 25.65 20.60
C ILE A 262 -17.83 25.83 21.42
N ASP A 263 -18.99 25.96 20.79
CA ASP A 263 -20.29 26.03 21.47
C ASP A 263 -20.57 24.78 22.33
N LYS A 264 -20.17 23.59 21.87
CA LYS A 264 -20.37 22.32 22.58
C LYS A 264 -19.46 22.18 23.80
N TYR A 265 -18.18 22.51 23.68
CA TYR A 265 -17.15 22.13 24.65
C TYR A 265 -16.61 23.28 25.49
N VAL A 266 -16.83 24.53 25.08
CA VAL A 266 -16.33 25.71 25.79
C VAL A 266 -17.49 26.39 26.54
N PRO A 267 -17.46 26.42 27.88
CA PRO A 267 -18.58 26.87 28.67
C PRO A 267 -18.73 28.39 28.66
N GLY A 268 -19.95 28.85 28.95
CA GLY A 268 -20.27 30.25 29.19
C GLY A 268 -20.43 31.07 27.90
N GLY A 269 -20.38 32.41 28.05
CA GLY A 269 -20.74 33.33 26.97
C GLY A 269 -19.86 33.27 25.72
N LEU A 270 -18.71 32.60 25.77
CA LEU A 270 -17.85 32.39 24.59
C LEU A 270 -18.45 31.35 23.63
N GLY A 271 -18.95 30.22 24.16
CA GLY A 271 -19.68 29.22 23.37
C GLY A 271 -20.93 29.83 22.72
N ASP A 272 -21.71 30.61 23.48
CA ASP A 272 -22.89 31.31 22.95
C ASP A 272 -22.53 32.30 21.82
N ARG A 273 -21.35 32.93 21.87
CA ARG A 273 -20.86 33.80 20.78
C ARG A 273 -20.52 33.00 19.54
N ALA A 274 -19.81 31.89 19.69
CA ALA A 274 -19.50 30.99 18.58
C ALA A 274 -20.78 30.47 17.91
N LEU A 275 -21.78 30.07 18.69
CA LEU A 275 -23.09 29.68 18.18
C LEU A 275 -23.76 30.80 17.39
N ARG A 276 -23.78 32.04 17.88
CA ARG A 276 -24.35 33.18 17.14
C ARG A 276 -23.67 33.44 15.79
N ILE A 277 -22.34 33.29 15.72
CA ILE A 277 -21.60 33.39 14.45
C ILE A 277 -22.05 32.26 13.50
N ALA A 278 -22.17 31.04 14.02
CA ALA A 278 -22.65 29.90 13.25
C ALA A 278 -24.10 30.07 12.76
N GLU A 279 -25.01 30.61 13.60
CA GLU A 279 -26.39 30.94 13.21
C GLU A 279 -26.43 32.00 12.10
N GLY A 280 -25.57 33.03 12.19
CA GLY A 280 -25.40 34.01 11.11
C GLY A 280 -25.01 33.35 9.79
N PHE A 281 -24.09 32.38 9.83
CA PHE A 281 -23.73 31.59 8.65
C PHE A 281 -24.86 30.67 8.19
N GLY A 282 -25.63 30.08 9.11
CA GLY A 282 -26.83 29.31 8.79
C GLY A 282 -27.87 30.12 8.00
N GLU A 283 -28.08 31.39 8.37
CA GLU A 283 -28.99 32.28 7.65
C GLU A 283 -28.46 32.65 6.26
N TYR A 284 -27.15 32.89 6.14
CA TYR A 284 -26.49 33.07 4.85
C TYR A 284 -26.70 31.86 3.95
N MET A 285 -26.47 30.66 4.49
CA MET A 285 -26.65 29.40 3.77
C MET A 285 -28.10 29.16 3.37
N TYR A 286 -29.07 29.43 4.25
CA TYR A 286 -30.49 29.37 3.91
C TYR A 286 -30.84 30.28 2.73
N GLY A 287 -30.38 31.54 2.73
CA GLY A 287 -30.60 32.46 1.61
C GLY A 287 -30.06 31.94 0.28
N ARG A 288 -28.90 31.27 0.31
CA ARG A 288 -28.32 30.66 -0.89
C ARG A 288 -29.07 29.41 -1.33
N ILE A 289 -29.36 28.49 -0.42
CA ILE A 289 -29.98 27.19 -0.75
C ILE A 289 -31.44 27.37 -1.18
N SER A 290 -32.20 28.27 -0.53
CA SER A 290 -33.60 28.54 -0.88
C SER A 290 -33.80 29.09 -2.30
N THR A 291 -32.74 29.59 -2.93
CA THR A 291 -32.76 30.15 -4.29
C THR A 291 -31.96 29.30 -5.29
N LEU A 292 -31.50 28.11 -4.90
CA LEU A 292 -30.67 27.24 -5.74
C LEU A 292 -31.49 26.64 -6.88
N GLN A 293 -31.03 26.80 -8.11
CA GLN A 293 -31.75 26.33 -9.31
C GLN A 293 -31.58 24.84 -9.53
N ASN A 294 -30.36 24.32 -9.35
CA ASN A 294 -30.04 22.92 -9.54
C ASN A 294 -29.16 22.42 -8.40
N LYS A 295 -29.77 21.64 -7.50
CA LYS A 295 -29.08 21.01 -6.38
C LYS A 295 -27.98 20.04 -6.85
N ALA A 296 -28.17 19.36 -7.98
CA ALA A 296 -27.20 18.38 -8.48
C ALA A 296 -25.85 19.02 -8.85
N THR A 297 -25.84 20.28 -9.30
CA THR A 297 -24.61 21.02 -9.60
C THR A 297 -23.77 21.23 -8.33
N LEU A 298 -24.41 21.68 -7.25
CA LEU A 298 -23.77 21.84 -5.94
C LEU A 298 -23.25 20.50 -5.40
N LEU A 299 -24.08 19.45 -5.44
CA LEU A 299 -23.72 18.13 -4.91
C LEU A 299 -22.61 17.43 -5.71
N GLY A 300 -22.34 17.88 -6.94
CA GLY A 300 -21.20 17.42 -7.75
C GLY A 300 -19.84 17.94 -7.28
N THR A 301 -19.80 18.86 -6.32
CA THR A 301 -18.58 19.34 -5.67
C THR A 301 -18.48 18.78 -4.25
N GLU A 302 -17.28 18.48 -3.77
CA GLU A 302 -17.10 18.10 -2.38
C GLU A 302 -17.58 19.20 -1.41
N TYR A 303 -18.40 18.80 -0.43
CA TYR A 303 -18.93 19.65 0.62
C TYR A 303 -18.62 19.14 2.04
N GLY A 304 -17.79 18.10 2.16
CA GLY A 304 -17.56 17.37 3.41
C GLY A 304 -18.88 16.96 4.08
N GLY A 305 -18.97 17.12 5.40
CA GLY A 305 -20.17 16.92 6.22
C GLY A 305 -20.99 18.19 6.41
N MET A 306 -21.16 19.04 5.38
CA MET A 306 -21.97 20.26 5.52
C MET A 306 -23.43 19.96 5.95
N ASN A 307 -23.99 18.82 5.52
CA ASN A 307 -25.30 18.37 6.01
C ASN A 307 -25.26 18.03 7.52
N ASP A 308 -24.26 17.27 7.98
CA ASP A 308 -24.04 16.97 9.42
C ASP A 308 -23.97 18.26 10.25
N ALA A 309 -23.09 19.19 9.87
CA ALA A 309 -22.89 20.43 10.59
C ALA A 309 -24.13 21.34 10.62
N LEU A 310 -24.89 21.42 9.51
CA LEU A 310 -26.13 22.23 9.48
C LEU A 310 -27.29 21.57 10.25
N TYR A 311 -27.38 20.24 10.31
CA TYR A 311 -28.34 19.57 11.19
C TYR A 311 -27.96 19.72 12.67
N GLU A 312 -26.68 19.72 13.00
CA GLU A 312 -26.22 20.06 14.34
C GLU A 312 -26.58 21.51 14.68
N LEU A 313 -26.30 22.48 13.80
CA LEU A 313 -26.71 23.87 13.98
C LEU A 313 -28.24 24.02 14.13
N PHE A 314 -29.03 23.28 13.35
CA PHE A 314 -30.49 23.22 13.53
C PHE A 314 -30.87 22.79 14.95
N ALA A 315 -30.25 21.74 15.49
CA ALA A 315 -30.52 21.28 16.85
C ALA A 315 -30.06 22.31 17.91
N ARG A 316 -28.85 22.86 17.77
CA ARG A 316 -28.26 23.81 18.72
C ARG A 316 -28.98 25.16 18.77
N SER A 317 -29.53 25.61 17.63
CA SER A 317 -30.36 26.83 17.53
C SER A 317 -31.80 26.68 18.05
N GLY A 318 -32.13 25.54 18.66
CA GLY A 318 -33.49 25.27 19.14
C GLY A 318 -34.49 24.88 18.04
N GLY A 319 -34.02 24.47 16.86
CA GLY A 319 -34.84 23.97 15.76
C GLY A 319 -35.22 25.03 14.74
N ASN A 320 -34.33 25.98 14.40
CA ASN A 320 -34.60 27.00 13.39
C ASN A 320 -34.89 26.36 12.01
N PRO A 321 -36.10 26.49 11.43
CA PRO A 321 -36.46 25.82 10.18
C PRO A 321 -35.61 26.27 8.97
N HIS A 322 -35.00 27.45 9.01
CA HIS A 322 -34.07 27.89 7.96
C HIS A 322 -32.85 26.97 7.86
N PHE A 323 -32.29 26.54 8.99
CA PHE A 323 -31.11 25.70 9.03
C PHE A 323 -31.41 24.26 8.62
N LYS A 324 -32.65 23.78 8.89
CA LYS A 324 -33.16 22.55 8.29
C LYS A 324 -33.13 22.62 6.76
N VAL A 325 -33.69 23.68 6.17
CA VAL A 325 -33.70 23.86 4.70
C VAL A 325 -32.28 23.95 4.15
N ALA A 326 -31.38 24.65 4.85
CA ALA A 326 -29.98 24.72 4.47
C ALA A 326 -29.31 23.33 4.47
N ALA A 327 -29.48 22.54 5.54
CA ALA A 327 -28.95 21.17 5.65
C ALA A 327 -29.48 20.26 4.53
N GLU A 328 -30.78 20.36 4.24
CA GLU A 328 -31.44 19.63 3.15
C GLU A 328 -30.85 19.93 1.78
N GLY A 329 -30.27 21.10 1.58
CA GLY A 329 -29.53 21.47 0.37
C GLY A 329 -28.33 20.58 0.07
N PHE A 330 -27.77 19.91 1.09
CA PHE A 330 -26.58 19.07 1.00
C PHE A 330 -26.86 17.56 1.10
N ASP A 331 -28.13 17.15 1.20
CA ASP A 331 -28.49 15.73 1.19
C ASP A 331 -28.47 15.14 -0.24
N GLU A 332 -27.54 14.23 -0.51
CA GLU A 332 -27.47 13.50 -1.78
C GLU A 332 -28.41 12.28 -1.77
N VAL A 333 -29.72 12.55 -1.75
CA VAL A 333 -30.77 11.53 -1.52
C VAL A 333 -30.68 10.34 -2.47
N SER A 334 -30.31 10.54 -3.75
CA SER A 334 -30.16 9.44 -4.71
C SER A 334 -29.05 8.48 -4.34
N LEU A 335 -27.91 8.99 -3.82
CA LEU A 335 -26.83 8.16 -3.31
C LEU A 335 -27.30 7.38 -2.08
N PHE A 336 -27.97 8.06 -1.14
CA PHE A 336 -28.48 7.41 0.06
C PHE A 336 -29.48 6.29 -0.26
N GLN A 337 -30.36 6.49 -1.25
CA GLN A 337 -31.30 5.47 -1.71
C GLN A 337 -30.59 4.25 -2.31
N GLN A 338 -29.52 4.43 -3.11
CA GLN A 338 -28.75 3.33 -3.69
C GLN A 338 -28.12 2.47 -2.58
N LEU A 339 -27.47 3.10 -1.59
CA LEU A 339 -26.85 2.38 -0.47
C LEU A 339 -27.90 1.76 0.47
N ALA A 340 -29.02 2.44 0.72
CA ALA A 340 -30.13 1.85 1.48
C ALA A 340 -30.70 0.59 0.80
N ASN A 341 -30.62 0.50 -0.53
CA ASN A 341 -30.99 -0.68 -1.31
C ASN A 341 -29.87 -1.73 -1.39
N GLY A 342 -28.76 -1.57 -0.64
CA GLY A 342 -27.64 -2.50 -0.60
C GLY A 342 -26.77 -2.50 -1.86
N GLN A 343 -26.84 -1.45 -2.69
CA GLN A 343 -26.05 -1.35 -3.92
C GLN A 343 -24.67 -0.76 -3.62
N ASP A 344 -23.61 -1.53 -3.87
CA ASP A 344 -22.26 -0.98 -3.89
C ASP A 344 -22.05 -0.15 -5.16
N VAL A 345 -22.06 1.18 -4.99
CA VAL A 345 -21.81 2.17 -6.03
C VAL A 345 -20.56 2.99 -5.72
N LEU A 346 -19.66 2.47 -4.87
CA LEU A 346 -18.56 3.25 -4.31
C LEU A 346 -17.35 3.33 -5.23
N SER A 347 -17.11 2.30 -6.06
CA SER A 347 -15.96 2.23 -6.96
C SER A 347 -15.78 3.51 -7.80
N GLY A 348 -14.57 4.07 -7.76
CA GLY A 348 -14.19 5.32 -8.41
C GLY A 348 -14.63 6.60 -7.68
N LYS A 349 -15.38 6.51 -6.57
CA LYS A 349 -15.69 7.69 -5.75
C LYS A 349 -14.54 7.98 -4.80
N HIS A 350 -14.25 9.27 -4.59
CA HIS A 350 -13.35 9.72 -3.53
C HIS A 350 -13.95 9.34 -2.17
N ALA A 351 -13.20 8.59 -1.36
CA ALA A 351 -13.64 8.01 -0.12
C ALA A 351 -13.98 9.08 0.93
N ASN A 352 -13.03 9.96 1.25
CA ASN A 352 -13.24 11.04 2.22
C ASN A 352 -14.32 12.05 1.84
N THR A 353 -14.55 12.27 0.54
CA THR A 353 -15.71 13.07 0.07
C THR A 353 -17.04 12.38 0.39
N THR A 354 -17.06 11.05 0.38
CA THR A 354 -18.28 10.24 0.43
C THR A 354 -18.69 9.90 1.87
N ILE A 355 -17.76 9.52 2.75
CA ILE A 355 -18.06 9.07 4.12
C ILE A 355 -18.84 10.13 4.94
N PRO A 356 -18.45 11.43 4.97
CA PRO A 356 -19.16 12.45 5.76
C PRO A 356 -20.61 12.66 5.35
N LYS A 357 -20.98 12.36 4.10
CA LYS A 357 -22.36 12.46 3.62
C LYS A 357 -23.28 11.53 4.40
N PHE A 358 -22.79 10.33 4.74
CA PHE A 358 -23.52 9.32 5.51
C PHE A 358 -23.55 9.63 7.02
N ILE A 359 -22.53 10.32 7.55
CA ILE A 359 -22.61 10.91 8.90
C ILE A 359 -23.77 11.90 8.95
N GLY A 360 -23.89 12.78 7.95
CA GLY A 360 -25.01 13.72 7.88
C GLY A 360 -26.37 13.06 7.62
N ALA A 361 -26.43 11.97 6.85
CA ALA A 361 -27.64 11.16 6.70
C ALA A 361 -28.09 10.58 8.06
N LEU A 362 -27.14 10.01 8.82
CA LEU A 362 -27.40 9.47 10.14
C LEU A 362 -27.81 10.59 11.13
N LYS A 363 -27.14 11.75 11.07
CA LYS A 363 -27.49 12.93 11.87
C LYS A 363 -28.91 13.41 11.60
N ARG A 364 -29.34 13.46 10.34
CA ARG A 364 -30.73 13.76 9.99
C ARG A 364 -31.68 12.79 10.70
N TYR A 365 -31.40 11.49 10.61
CA TYR A 365 -32.22 10.48 11.27
C TYR A 365 -32.29 10.72 12.78
N THR A 366 -31.15 10.89 13.46
CA THR A 366 -31.10 11.01 14.93
C THR A 366 -31.74 12.31 15.43
N VAL A 367 -31.42 13.46 14.81
CA VAL A 367 -31.97 14.77 15.21
C VAL A 367 -33.49 14.78 15.18
N PHE A 368 -34.11 14.19 14.14
CA PHE A 368 -35.57 14.17 14.04
C PHE A 368 -36.21 13.04 14.85
N THR A 369 -35.60 11.87 14.99
CA THR A 369 -36.25 10.74 15.69
C THR A 369 -36.08 10.78 17.21
N GLN A 370 -35.02 11.41 17.70
CA GLN A 370 -34.74 11.49 19.14
C GLN A 370 -35.36 12.73 19.81
N ASN A 371 -35.93 13.65 19.03
CA ASN A 371 -36.62 14.82 19.55
C ASN A 371 -38.08 14.89 19.03
N PRO A 372 -39.09 14.66 19.88
CA PRO A 372 -40.49 14.70 19.48
C PRO A 372 -40.94 16.03 18.87
N THR A 373 -40.37 17.15 19.32
CA THR A 373 -40.69 18.48 18.79
C THR A 373 -40.23 18.59 17.34
N TYR A 374 -38.99 18.18 17.04
CA TYR A 374 -38.45 18.20 15.68
C TYR A 374 -39.13 17.15 14.79
N TYR A 375 -39.42 15.96 15.31
CA TYR A 375 -40.19 14.94 14.59
C TYR A 375 -41.53 15.49 14.09
N ASN A 376 -42.22 16.26 14.93
CA ASN A 376 -43.52 16.85 14.61
C ASN A 376 -43.45 17.98 13.57
N MET A 377 -42.27 18.54 13.30
CA MET A 377 -42.07 19.51 12.21
C MET A 377 -42.06 18.85 10.83
N LEU A 378 -41.84 17.53 10.75
CA LEU A 378 -41.73 16.81 9.49
C LEU A 378 -43.11 16.50 8.87
N THR A 379 -43.17 16.58 7.54
CA THR A 379 -44.27 16.07 6.74
C THR A 379 -44.38 14.54 6.85
N ALA A 380 -45.54 13.98 6.49
CA ALA A 380 -45.74 12.53 6.48
C ALA A 380 -44.73 11.80 5.58
N GLN A 381 -44.39 12.38 4.42
CA GLN A 381 -43.40 11.80 3.51
C GLN A 381 -41.98 11.83 4.10
N GLU A 382 -41.59 12.93 4.75
CA GLU A 382 -40.29 13.01 5.42
C GLU A 382 -40.18 11.96 6.54
N LYS A 383 -41.24 11.80 7.34
CA LYS A 383 -41.31 10.76 8.38
C LYS A 383 -41.16 9.35 7.78
N GLN A 384 -41.83 9.08 6.66
CA GLN A 384 -41.72 7.81 5.95
C GLN A 384 -40.31 7.57 5.40
N ASN A 385 -39.59 8.63 5.03
CA ASN A 385 -38.25 8.53 4.44
C ASN A 385 -37.13 8.47 5.48
N LEU A 386 -37.34 8.92 6.73
CA LEU A 386 -36.31 8.88 7.78
C LEU A 386 -35.59 7.53 7.90
N PRO A 387 -36.29 6.38 7.93
CA PRO A 387 -35.65 5.07 8.00
C PRO A 387 -34.61 4.80 6.90
N MET A 388 -34.80 5.35 5.69
CA MET A 388 -33.86 5.19 4.57
C MET A 388 -32.49 5.78 4.89
N TYR A 389 -32.43 6.93 5.57
CA TYR A 389 -31.15 7.58 5.90
C TYR A 389 -30.31 6.75 6.88
N ARG A 390 -30.97 6.11 7.87
CA ARG A 390 -30.31 5.16 8.77
C ARG A 390 -29.80 3.93 8.02
N LEU A 391 -30.67 3.32 7.20
CA LEU A 391 -30.29 2.12 6.43
C LEU A 391 -29.15 2.40 5.45
N ALA A 392 -29.14 3.58 4.83
CA ALA A 392 -28.05 4.03 3.96
C ALA A 392 -26.72 4.08 4.70
N ALA A 393 -26.69 4.61 5.93
CA ALA A 393 -25.50 4.66 6.77
C ALA A 393 -25.04 3.27 7.25
N GLU A 394 -25.98 2.41 7.69
CA GLU A 394 -25.69 1.04 8.12
C GLU A 394 -25.12 0.19 6.97
N ASN A 395 -25.75 0.23 5.79
CA ASN A 395 -25.30 -0.51 4.62
C ASN A 395 -24.00 0.06 4.04
N PHE A 396 -23.83 1.39 4.01
CA PHE A 396 -22.57 2.01 3.60
C PHE A 396 -21.41 1.51 4.45
N PHE A 397 -21.57 1.55 5.78
CA PHE A 397 -20.55 1.04 6.70
C PHE A 397 -20.22 -0.42 6.42
N GLN A 398 -21.24 -1.27 6.30
CA GLN A 398 -21.06 -2.71 6.09
C GLN A 398 -20.36 -3.00 4.75
N ILE A 399 -20.79 -2.37 3.66
CA ILE A 399 -20.17 -2.52 2.33
C ILE A 399 -18.70 -2.12 2.36
N VAL A 400 -18.37 -0.98 2.98
CA VAL A 400 -16.98 -0.51 3.08
C VAL A 400 -16.13 -1.49 3.89
N VAL A 401 -16.61 -1.95 5.04
CA VAL A 401 -15.86 -2.85 5.92
C VAL A 401 -15.65 -4.23 5.29
N ASP A 402 -16.66 -4.78 4.62
CA ASP A 402 -16.57 -6.14 4.06
C ASP A 402 -15.71 -6.20 2.79
N HIS A 403 -15.74 -5.17 1.95
CA HIS A 403 -15.22 -5.23 0.59
C HIS A 403 -14.12 -4.22 0.26
N HIS A 404 -13.93 -3.17 1.08
CA HIS A 404 -13.03 -2.05 0.77
C HIS A 404 -12.02 -1.73 1.88
N THR A 405 -11.92 -2.59 2.90
CA THR A 405 -11.17 -2.28 4.13
C THR A 405 -10.04 -3.27 4.39
N TYR A 406 -8.82 -2.76 4.60
CA TYR A 406 -7.64 -3.51 5.04
C TYR A 406 -7.75 -3.93 6.52
N ALA A 407 -6.87 -4.81 6.98
CA ALA A 407 -6.84 -5.32 8.36
C ALA A 407 -6.74 -4.21 9.42
N THR A 408 -6.13 -3.08 9.07
CA THR A 408 -6.03 -1.90 9.95
C THR A 408 -7.38 -1.25 10.21
N GLY A 409 -8.42 -1.58 9.45
CA GLY A 409 -9.69 -0.87 9.41
C GLY A 409 -9.72 0.29 8.41
N ALA A 410 -8.60 0.52 7.71
CA ALA A 410 -8.46 1.58 6.73
C ALA A 410 -8.92 1.20 5.33
N ASN A 411 -9.30 2.18 4.51
CA ASN A 411 -9.76 1.98 3.15
C ASN A 411 -9.10 2.93 2.15
N SER A 412 -9.45 2.75 0.87
CA SER A 412 -9.02 3.52 -0.28
C SER A 412 -7.56 3.32 -0.74
N GLN A 413 -7.34 3.65 -2.01
CA GLN A 413 -6.03 3.86 -2.61
C GLN A 413 -6.11 5.12 -3.48
N SER A 414 -5.09 5.97 -3.40
CA SER A 414 -5.10 7.32 -3.98
C SER A 414 -6.39 8.08 -3.64
N GLU A 415 -6.88 7.97 -2.40
CA GLU A 415 -8.07 8.66 -1.87
C GLU A 415 -9.42 8.13 -2.40
N HIS A 416 -9.43 7.10 -3.25
CA HIS A 416 -10.64 6.58 -3.90
C HIS A 416 -10.96 5.15 -3.47
N PHE A 417 -12.25 4.82 -3.41
CA PHE A 417 -12.70 3.43 -3.38
C PHE A 417 -12.43 2.79 -4.75
N HIS A 418 -11.90 1.57 -4.76
CA HIS A 418 -11.61 0.81 -5.98
C HIS A 418 -12.67 -0.26 -6.23
N GLY A 419 -12.36 -1.26 -7.04
CA GLY A 419 -13.22 -2.43 -7.11
C GLY A 419 -13.35 -3.08 -5.73
N PRO A 420 -14.50 -3.68 -5.38
CA PRO A 420 -14.57 -4.48 -4.16
C PRO A 420 -13.57 -5.64 -4.24
N ASP A 421 -13.05 -6.04 -3.09
CA ASP A 421 -12.22 -7.22 -2.90
C ASP A 421 -10.86 -7.20 -3.66
N SER A 422 -10.36 -6.02 -4.07
CA SER A 422 -9.08 -5.85 -4.81
C SER A 422 -7.92 -5.30 -3.97
N LEU A 423 -7.92 -5.53 -2.66
CA LEU A 423 -7.01 -4.87 -1.72
C LEU A 423 -5.53 -5.18 -1.95
N HIS A 424 -5.14 -6.43 -2.25
CA HIS A 424 -3.74 -6.73 -2.56
C HIS A 424 -3.33 -6.09 -3.87
N PHE A 425 -4.19 -6.13 -4.90
CA PHE A 425 -3.94 -5.45 -6.15
C PHE A 425 -3.72 -3.95 -5.90
N ASP A 426 -4.60 -3.28 -5.17
CA ASP A 426 -4.47 -1.84 -4.90
C ASP A 426 -3.23 -1.52 -4.06
N ALA A 427 -2.90 -2.34 -3.05
CA ALA A 427 -1.69 -2.15 -2.25
C ALA A 427 -0.39 -2.38 -3.03
N THR A 428 -0.39 -3.32 -3.98
CA THR A 428 0.85 -3.79 -4.64
C THR A 428 0.99 -3.35 -6.09
N GLN A 429 -0.07 -2.82 -6.73
CA GLN A 429 -0.08 -2.45 -8.15
C GLN A 429 0.99 -1.38 -8.39
N ARG A 430 2.07 -1.81 -9.04
CA ARG A 430 3.18 -0.94 -9.40
C ARG A 430 2.83 -0.23 -10.70
N GLY A 431 2.10 0.87 -10.60
CA GLY A 431 2.29 1.97 -11.56
C GLY A 431 3.81 2.26 -11.62
N GLU A 432 4.34 2.44 -12.82
CA GLU A 432 5.78 2.33 -13.10
C GLU A 432 6.73 3.00 -12.08
N ALA A 433 7.86 2.34 -11.79
CA ALA A 433 9.03 2.77 -11.02
C ALA A 433 8.91 3.03 -9.48
N THR A 434 7.74 3.34 -8.90
CA THR A 434 7.65 3.77 -7.47
C THR A 434 6.76 2.91 -6.56
N GLY A 435 6.04 1.93 -7.10
CA GLY A 435 5.01 1.17 -6.37
C GLY A 435 3.87 2.06 -5.83
N ASN A 436 3.02 1.56 -4.92
CA ASN A 436 1.80 2.24 -4.47
C ASN A 436 1.78 2.63 -2.97
N PRO A 437 2.42 3.75 -2.56
CA PRO A 437 2.40 4.23 -1.17
C PRO A 437 1.09 4.92 -0.76
N GLN A 438 0.08 5.00 -1.64
CA GLN A 438 -1.10 5.87 -1.50
C GLN A 438 -2.32 5.14 -0.92
N THR A 439 -2.12 4.11 -0.11
CA THR A 439 -3.22 3.41 0.58
C THR A 439 -3.54 4.08 1.93
N ALA A 440 -4.76 3.85 2.44
CA ALA A 440 -5.16 4.24 3.79
C ALA A 440 -4.95 5.74 4.09
N GLU A 441 -5.74 6.61 3.44
CA GLU A 441 -5.81 8.03 3.79
C GLU A 441 -6.47 8.21 5.16
N THR A 442 -5.72 8.71 6.14
CA THR A 442 -6.11 8.82 7.57
C THR A 442 -7.45 9.56 7.81
N CYS A 443 -7.83 10.51 6.95
CA CYS A 443 -9.13 11.20 7.06
C CYS A 443 -10.33 10.25 6.92
N ASN A 444 -10.20 9.22 6.08
CA ASN A 444 -11.26 8.25 5.85
C ASN A 444 -11.61 7.57 7.16
N GLU A 445 -10.59 7.15 7.90
CA GLU A 445 -10.75 6.43 9.15
C GLU A 445 -11.26 7.33 10.26
N TYR A 446 -10.82 8.60 10.35
CA TYR A 446 -11.44 9.57 11.24
C TYR A 446 -12.97 9.65 11.03
N ASN A 447 -13.41 9.71 9.77
CA ASN A 447 -14.84 9.81 9.44
C ASN A 447 -15.58 8.47 9.62
N MET A 448 -14.94 7.34 9.32
CA MET A 448 -15.51 6.01 9.59
C MET A 448 -15.66 5.76 11.09
N LEU A 449 -14.73 6.24 11.93
CA LEU A 449 -14.86 6.18 13.38
C LEU A 449 -16.03 7.04 13.89
N LYS A 450 -16.20 8.27 13.37
CA LYS A 450 -17.39 9.08 13.67
C LYS A 450 -18.69 8.36 13.32
N LEU A 451 -18.75 7.75 12.13
CA LEU A 451 -19.93 7.01 11.68
C LEU A 451 -20.17 5.77 12.56
N SER A 452 -19.14 4.96 12.80
CA SER A 452 -19.21 3.75 13.63
C SER A 452 -19.71 4.07 15.04
N ARG A 453 -19.18 5.14 15.64
CA ARG A 453 -19.57 5.62 16.96
C ARG A 453 -21.05 5.98 17.06
N GLU A 454 -21.55 6.77 16.11
CA GLU A 454 -22.97 7.17 16.13
C GLU A 454 -23.90 5.98 15.82
N LEU A 455 -23.47 5.05 14.95
CA LEU A 455 -24.18 3.79 14.74
C LEU A 455 -24.20 2.93 16.00
N PHE A 456 -23.08 2.83 16.73
CA PHE A 456 -23.01 2.13 18.02
C PHE A 456 -23.97 2.74 19.03
N LYS A 457 -24.03 4.07 19.15
CA LYS A 457 -24.92 4.73 20.11
C LYS A 457 -26.40 4.39 19.90
N ILE A 458 -26.84 4.24 18.66
CA ILE A 458 -28.26 3.95 18.36
C ILE A 458 -28.59 2.47 18.28
N SER A 459 -27.64 1.61 17.90
CA SER A 459 -27.86 0.18 17.68
C SER A 459 -27.39 -0.69 18.85
N GLN A 460 -26.38 -0.21 19.58
CA GLN A 460 -25.59 -0.95 20.55
C GLN A 460 -25.06 -2.28 19.98
N ASP A 461 -24.83 -2.34 18.67
CA ASP A 461 -24.24 -3.51 18.01
C ASP A 461 -22.71 -3.47 18.18
N VAL A 462 -22.18 -4.49 18.83
CA VAL A 462 -20.77 -4.59 19.21
C VAL A 462 -19.82 -4.54 18.01
N LYS A 463 -20.28 -4.86 16.79
CA LYS A 463 -19.42 -4.77 15.58
C LYS A 463 -18.87 -3.37 15.35
N TYR A 464 -19.66 -2.33 15.67
CA TYR A 464 -19.23 -0.95 15.53
C TYR A 464 -18.15 -0.59 16.57
N ALA A 465 -18.26 -1.15 17.79
CA ALA A 465 -17.24 -0.99 18.81
C ALA A 465 -15.95 -1.75 18.48
N ASN A 466 -16.05 -2.96 17.92
CA ASN A 466 -14.90 -3.74 17.46
C ASN A 466 -14.15 -3.04 16.34
N TYR A 467 -14.87 -2.54 15.33
CA TYR A 467 -14.27 -1.72 14.28
C TYR A 467 -13.63 -0.46 14.85
N TYR A 468 -14.29 0.21 15.82
CA TYR A 468 -13.73 1.42 16.42
C TYR A 468 -12.39 1.14 17.09
N GLU A 469 -12.30 0.12 17.96
CA GLU A 469 -11.04 -0.24 18.63
C GLU A 469 -9.93 -0.58 17.62
N ASN A 470 -10.24 -1.44 16.64
CA ASN A 470 -9.26 -1.87 15.65
C ASN A 470 -8.68 -0.68 14.86
N THR A 471 -9.55 0.16 14.32
CA THR A 471 -9.17 1.30 13.47
C THR A 471 -8.53 2.41 14.29
N PHE A 472 -9.00 2.65 15.51
CA PHE A 472 -8.38 3.62 16.43
C PHE A 472 -6.93 3.25 16.71
N ILE A 473 -6.64 2.00 17.08
CA ILE A 473 -5.28 1.57 17.41
C ILE A 473 -4.41 1.50 16.15
N ASN A 474 -4.87 0.79 15.13
CA ASN A 474 -4.01 0.37 14.02
C ASN A 474 -3.89 1.42 12.91
N THR A 475 -4.80 2.40 12.84
CA THR A 475 -4.74 3.50 11.86
C THR A 475 -4.56 4.86 12.53
N ILE A 476 -5.42 5.22 13.49
CA ILE A 476 -5.39 6.57 14.07
C ILE A 476 -4.18 6.78 14.97
N VAL A 477 -4.01 5.97 16.01
CA VAL A 477 -2.87 6.07 16.94
C VAL A 477 -1.55 5.84 16.19
N SER A 478 -1.55 4.93 15.21
CA SER A 478 -0.42 4.66 14.31
C SER A 478 -0.02 5.86 13.43
N SER A 479 -0.94 6.81 13.18
CA SER A 479 -0.72 7.93 12.26
C SER A 479 0.15 9.05 12.83
N GLN A 480 0.34 9.13 14.15
CA GLN A 480 1.14 10.20 14.77
C GLN A 480 2.56 9.71 15.06
N ASN A 481 3.54 10.57 14.76
CA ASN A 481 4.89 10.38 15.25
C ASN A 481 4.93 10.76 16.75
N PRO A 482 5.27 9.83 17.66
CA PRO A 482 5.19 10.07 19.10
C PRO A 482 6.23 11.09 19.62
N ASP A 483 7.25 11.41 18.84
CA ASP A 483 8.28 12.39 19.20
C ASP A 483 7.90 13.82 18.78
N THR A 484 7.30 13.95 17.59
CA THR A 484 7.03 15.25 16.95
C THR A 484 5.58 15.70 17.00
N GLY A 485 4.63 14.79 17.21
CA GLY A 485 3.18 15.06 17.17
C GLY A 485 2.58 15.17 15.77
N MET A 486 3.42 15.18 14.72
CA MET A 486 2.95 15.30 13.35
C MET A 486 2.33 13.98 12.85
N THR A 487 1.32 14.10 11.97
CA THR A 487 0.51 12.98 11.51
C THR A 487 0.76 12.61 10.05
N THR A 488 0.47 11.36 9.68
CA THR A 488 0.55 10.85 8.32
C THR A 488 -0.65 11.24 7.47
N TYR A 489 -0.45 11.33 6.16
CA TYR A 489 -1.56 11.33 5.19
C TYR A 489 -1.94 9.88 4.83
N PHE A 490 -1.05 9.20 4.10
CA PHE A 490 -1.18 7.80 3.71
C PHE A 490 -0.35 6.87 4.60
N GLN A 491 -0.85 5.66 4.80
CA GLN A 491 -0.14 4.56 5.44
C GLN A 491 -0.08 3.39 4.45
N ALA A 492 1.10 3.14 3.88
CA ALA A 492 1.29 2.11 2.87
C ALA A 492 1.02 0.70 3.43
N MET A 493 0.11 -0.04 2.81
CA MET A 493 -0.20 -1.41 3.25
C MET A 493 0.84 -2.43 2.78
N ALA A 494 1.46 -2.19 1.62
CA ALA A 494 2.53 -3.03 1.08
C ALA A 494 3.86 -2.86 1.83
N PRO A 495 4.71 -3.90 1.89
CA PRO A 495 5.99 -3.83 2.56
C PRO A 495 6.98 -2.91 1.84
N GLY A 496 7.96 -2.39 2.58
CA GLY A 496 9.09 -1.67 2.02
C GLY A 496 8.87 -0.16 1.87
N TYR A 497 7.80 0.39 2.45
CA TYR A 497 7.57 1.82 2.61
C TYR A 497 7.78 2.26 4.06
N PHE A 498 7.80 3.57 4.29
CA PHE A 498 7.89 4.19 5.62
C PHE A 498 6.75 5.21 5.81
N LYS A 499 6.49 5.62 7.05
CA LYS A 499 5.48 6.64 7.35
C LYS A 499 6.01 8.04 7.02
N VAL A 500 5.25 8.82 6.26
CA VAL A 500 5.56 10.24 5.98
C VAL A 500 4.69 11.12 6.86
N TYR A 501 5.32 11.83 7.78
CA TYR A 501 4.65 12.79 8.66
C TYR A 501 4.70 14.20 8.08
N GLY A 502 3.62 14.97 8.24
CA GLY A 502 3.54 16.36 7.77
C GLY A 502 4.56 17.29 8.41
N ALA A 503 4.85 18.41 7.75
CA ALA A 503 5.70 19.48 8.26
C ALA A 503 4.85 20.60 8.91
N PRO A 504 5.20 21.05 10.13
CA PRO A 504 4.42 22.09 10.81
C PRO A 504 4.48 23.41 10.03
N PHE A 505 3.43 24.22 10.15
CA PHE A 505 3.27 25.57 9.56
C PHE A 505 3.21 25.67 8.03
N THR A 506 3.59 24.63 7.29
CA THR A 506 3.68 24.67 5.82
C THR A 506 2.89 23.58 5.12
N GLU A 507 2.54 22.49 5.80
CA GLU A 507 1.74 21.40 5.25
C GLU A 507 0.44 21.25 6.04
N PHE A 508 -0.63 21.87 5.52
CA PHE A 508 -1.98 21.77 6.07
C PHE A 508 -2.83 20.88 5.18
N TRP A 509 -2.44 19.62 5.02
CA TRP A 509 -3.28 18.67 4.30
C TRP A 509 -4.56 18.37 5.09
N CYS A 510 -5.58 17.78 4.44
CA CYS A 510 -6.79 17.34 5.14
C CYS A 510 -6.47 16.44 6.35
N CYS A 511 -5.53 15.50 6.20
CA CYS A 511 -5.12 14.57 7.25
C CYS A 511 -4.40 15.26 8.43
N ILE A 512 -3.81 16.44 8.22
CA ILE A 512 -3.27 17.26 9.32
C ILE A 512 -4.43 17.91 10.10
N GLY A 513 -5.47 18.35 9.39
CA GLY A 513 -6.72 18.82 9.98
C GLY A 513 -7.39 17.76 10.87
N THR A 514 -7.70 16.59 10.32
CA THR A 514 -8.28 15.49 11.11
C THR A 514 -7.30 14.92 12.13
N GLY A 515 -5.99 14.99 11.86
CA GLY A 515 -4.92 14.65 12.79
C GLY A 515 -5.05 15.45 14.09
N MET A 516 -5.15 16.78 13.99
CA MET A 516 -5.35 17.64 15.15
C MET A 516 -6.57 17.20 15.97
N GLU A 517 -7.69 16.93 15.29
CA GLU A 517 -8.90 16.50 15.98
C GLU A 517 -8.81 15.11 16.62
N ASN A 518 -8.13 14.15 15.99
CA ASN A 518 -7.98 12.79 16.52
C ASN A 518 -7.33 12.79 17.90
N PHE A 519 -6.21 13.52 18.05
CA PHE A 519 -5.41 13.50 19.27
C PHE A 519 -5.92 14.45 20.35
N SER A 520 -6.85 15.36 20.03
CA SER A 520 -7.59 16.16 21.00
C SER A 520 -8.73 15.42 21.71
N LYS A 521 -9.12 14.23 21.23
CA LYS A 521 -10.33 13.50 21.69
C LYS A 521 -10.13 12.00 21.97
N LEU A 522 -8.90 11.58 22.31
CA LEU A 522 -8.52 10.17 22.48
C LEU A 522 -9.39 9.35 23.46
N SER A 523 -10.19 9.99 24.31
CA SER A 523 -11.04 9.33 25.29
C SER A 523 -12.53 9.22 24.91
N ASP A 524 -12.96 9.79 23.77
CA ASP A 524 -14.38 10.06 23.44
C ASP A 524 -15.28 8.84 23.25
N SER A 525 -14.65 7.65 23.15
CA SER A 525 -15.29 6.37 22.87
C SER A 525 -14.75 5.25 23.76
N LEU A 526 -14.03 5.57 24.85
CA LEU A 526 -13.64 4.59 25.87
C LEU A 526 -14.87 4.10 26.64
N TYR A 527 -15.81 5.01 26.91
CA TYR A 527 -17.02 4.73 27.68
C TYR A 527 -18.26 5.30 26.99
N PHE A 528 -19.39 4.64 27.20
CA PHE A 528 -20.72 5.18 26.90
C PHE A 528 -21.64 4.93 28.10
N ALA A 529 -22.71 5.70 28.22
CA ALA A 529 -23.67 5.55 29.32
C ALA A 529 -25.12 5.58 28.83
N SER A 530 -26.01 4.96 29.60
CA SER A 530 -27.47 5.09 29.41
C SER A 530 -28.18 4.68 30.69
N GLY A 531 -28.94 5.62 31.29
CA GLY A 531 -29.62 5.41 32.56
C GLY A 531 -28.64 5.03 33.68
N SER A 532 -28.73 3.79 34.18
CA SER A 532 -27.87 3.23 35.24
C SER A 532 -26.69 2.40 34.71
N GLY A 533 -26.55 2.29 33.39
CA GLY A 533 -25.53 1.47 32.74
C GLY A 533 -24.32 2.27 32.27
N VAL A 534 -23.12 1.71 32.46
CA VAL A 534 -21.87 2.17 31.82
C VAL A 534 -21.33 1.05 30.95
N TRP A 535 -21.07 1.35 29.68
CA TRP A 535 -20.42 0.49 28.70
C TRP A 535 -18.95 0.86 28.62
N VAL A 536 -18.07 -0.05 29.01
CA VAL A 536 -16.63 0.03 28.78
C VAL A 536 -16.35 -0.55 27.42
N ASN A 537 -15.89 0.30 26.51
CA ASN A 537 -15.81 0.00 25.10
C ASN A 537 -14.37 -0.26 24.62
N MET A 538 -13.37 0.44 25.16
CA MET A 538 -11.95 0.18 24.87
C MET A 538 -11.15 0.09 26.18
N PHE A 539 -10.05 -0.67 26.14
CA PHE A 539 -9.31 -1.10 27.32
C PHE A 539 -7.97 -0.37 27.46
N PHE A 540 -8.04 0.93 27.74
CA PHE A 540 -6.88 1.78 28.03
C PHE A 540 -6.97 2.28 29.47
N SER A 541 -5.82 2.37 30.14
CA SER A 541 -5.76 2.88 31.51
C SER A 541 -6.43 4.25 31.61
N SER A 542 -7.52 4.34 32.38
CA SER A 542 -8.38 5.53 32.41
C SER A 542 -9.35 5.52 33.60
N ARG A 543 -9.96 6.68 33.86
CA ARG A 543 -10.99 6.86 34.88
C ARG A 543 -12.18 7.65 34.37
N PHE A 544 -13.37 7.14 34.59
CA PHE A 544 -14.64 7.76 34.22
C PHE A 544 -15.58 7.89 35.41
N ASP A 545 -16.18 9.08 35.55
CA ASP A 545 -17.12 9.43 36.61
C ASP A 545 -18.55 9.50 36.04
N HIS A 546 -19.37 8.51 36.35
CA HIS A 546 -20.77 8.46 35.95
C HIS A 546 -21.69 9.10 37.00
N ALA A 547 -21.82 10.43 36.91
CA ALA A 547 -22.56 11.26 37.87
C ALA A 547 -24.00 10.77 38.14
N ALA A 548 -24.72 10.27 37.13
CA ALA A 548 -26.10 9.82 37.28
C ALA A 548 -26.29 8.67 38.29
N THR A 549 -25.23 7.89 38.56
CA THR A 549 -25.24 6.79 39.53
C THR A 549 -24.30 6.99 40.71
N GLY A 550 -23.53 8.08 40.74
CA GLY A 550 -22.45 8.30 41.70
C GLY A 550 -21.26 7.33 41.54
N MET A 551 -21.21 6.54 40.46
CA MET A 551 -20.20 5.52 40.20
C MET A 551 -18.96 6.09 39.51
N ARG A 552 -17.79 5.79 40.05
CA ARG A 552 -16.49 5.97 39.40
C ARG A 552 -15.94 4.62 38.96
N VAL A 553 -15.53 4.54 37.70
CA VAL A 553 -14.86 3.39 37.10
C VAL A 553 -13.42 3.76 36.82
N GLU A 554 -12.48 3.10 37.47
CA GLU A 554 -11.05 3.19 37.17
C GLU A 554 -10.61 1.87 36.53
N GLN A 555 -9.98 1.93 35.36
CA GLN A 555 -9.42 0.76 34.69
C GLN A 555 -7.90 0.89 34.57
N THR A 556 -7.18 -0.20 34.82
CA THR A 556 -5.75 -0.34 34.58
C THR A 556 -5.55 -1.45 33.55
N ALA A 557 -5.00 -1.08 32.41
CA ALA A 557 -4.80 -1.95 31.27
C ALA A 557 -3.37 -1.81 30.75
N SER A 558 -2.80 -2.92 30.27
CA SER A 558 -1.52 -2.99 29.59
C SER A 558 -1.62 -3.91 28.37
N ILE A 559 -2.74 -3.79 27.64
CA ILE A 559 -2.97 -4.55 26.41
C ILE A 559 -2.05 -3.95 25.32
N PRO A 560 -1.32 -4.76 24.53
CA PRO A 560 -1.34 -6.23 24.45
C PRO A 560 -0.30 -6.96 25.33
N ASN A 561 0.46 -6.27 26.17
CA ASN A 561 1.52 -6.86 27.00
C ASN A 561 0.98 -7.81 28.08
N SER A 562 -0.20 -7.49 28.62
CA SER A 562 -1.01 -8.30 29.53
C SER A 562 -2.37 -8.55 28.89
N ASP A 563 -2.89 -9.78 29.04
CA ASP A 563 -4.24 -10.17 28.63
C ASP A 563 -5.33 -9.80 29.66
N THR A 564 -4.92 -9.24 30.80
CA THR A 564 -5.80 -8.96 31.93
C THR A 564 -5.90 -7.46 32.19
N VAL A 565 -7.14 -6.99 32.33
CA VAL A 565 -7.52 -5.62 32.69
C VAL A 565 -8.14 -5.62 34.09
N GLU A 566 -7.69 -4.71 34.93
CA GLU A 566 -8.19 -4.55 36.30
C GLU A 566 -9.10 -3.32 36.38
N PHE A 567 -10.26 -3.47 37.04
CA PHE A 567 -11.19 -2.37 37.29
C PHE A 567 -11.42 -2.20 38.78
N ARG A 568 -11.48 -0.95 39.22
CA ARG A 568 -11.88 -0.56 40.57
C ARG A 568 -13.12 0.32 40.52
N ILE A 569 -14.14 -0.07 41.28
CA ILE A 569 -15.38 0.68 41.41
C ILE A 569 -15.37 1.46 42.72
N SER A 570 -15.67 2.76 42.64
CA SER A 570 -15.74 3.64 43.81
C SER A 570 -16.86 4.67 43.71
N ALA A 571 -17.27 5.24 44.84
CA ALA A 571 -18.14 6.41 44.84
C ALA A 571 -17.38 7.69 44.42
N ILE A 572 -18.03 8.60 43.67
CA ILE A 572 -17.46 9.90 43.28
C ILE A 572 -17.34 10.85 44.51
N GLY A 573 -18.11 10.60 45.57
CA GLY A 573 -18.15 11.37 46.81
C GLY A 573 -18.56 10.53 48.02
N GLU A 574 -19.21 11.15 49.01
CA GLU A 574 -19.66 10.46 50.24
C GLU A 574 -20.96 9.64 50.05
N ASP A 575 -21.78 10.02 49.06
CA ASP A 575 -23.02 9.31 48.75
C ASP A 575 -22.71 7.93 48.13
N PRO A 576 -23.47 6.88 48.51
CA PRO A 576 -23.26 5.55 47.98
C PRO A 576 -23.63 5.46 46.50
N ILE A 577 -22.96 4.57 45.77
CA ILE A 577 -23.32 4.21 44.39
C ILE A 577 -24.77 3.73 44.33
N ASP A 578 -25.52 4.17 43.32
CA ASP A 578 -26.89 3.74 43.08
C ASP A 578 -26.97 2.20 42.96
N ARG A 579 -27.92 1.57 43.66
CA ARG A 579 -28.07 0.10 43.69
C ARG A 579 -28.40 -0.52 42.34
N SER A 580 -28.83 0.28 41.36
CA SER A 580 -29.09 -0.14 39.98
C SER A 580 -27.86 -0.02 39.07
N ALA A 581 -26.76 0.56 39.54
CA ALA A 581 -25.54 0.74 38.76
C ALA A 581 -25.08 -0.58 38.14
N THR A 582 -24.84 -0.54 36.83
CA THR A 582 -24.47 -1.72 36.04
C THR A 582 -23.27 -1.41 35.18
N LEU A 583 -22.19 -2.18 35.34
CA LEU A 583 -21.02 -2.12 34.47
C LEU A 583 -21.16 -3.15 33.35
N ARG A 584 -20.85 -2.73 32.12
CA ARG A 584 -20.86 -3.57 30.92
C ARG A 584 -19.48 -3.57 30.31
N LEU A 585 -18.81 -4.72 30.30
CA LEU A 585 -17.48 -4.87 29.73
C LEU A 585 -17.60 -5.49 28.34
N ARG A 586 -17.08 -4.84 27.30
CA ARG A 586 -17.11 -5.42 25.94
C ARG A 586 -16.41 -6.78 25.93
N VAL A 587 -16.94 -7.71 25.16
CA VAL A 587 -16.27 -8.95 24.76
C VAL A 587 -15.78 -8.74 23.32
N PRO A 588 -14.48 -8.44 23.12
CA PRO A 588 -13.95 -8.20 21.78
C PRO A 588 -14.03 -9.43 20.88
N ASP A 589 -14.04 -9.22 19.56
CA ASP A 589 -14.04 -10.30 18.58
C ASP A 589 -12.70 -11.03 18.43
N TRP A 590 -11.61 -10.43 18.93
CA TRP A 590 -10.26 -10.98 18.85
C TRP A 590 -9.90 -11.96 19.96
N ILE A 591 -10.74 -12.11 21.00
CA ILE A 591 -10.37 -12.95 22.14
C ILE A 591 -10.26 -14.44 21.74
N ALA A 592 -9.22 -15.10 22.22
CA ALA A 592 -8.90 -16.49 21.95
C ALA A 592 -9.56 -17.42 22.99
N GLY A 593 -10.87 -17.59 22.90
CA GLY A 593 -11.66 -18.43 23.82
C GLY A 593 -12.55 -17.64 24.77
N ASP A 594 -12.90 -18.24 25.91
CA ASP A 594 -13.87 -17.66 26.84
C ASP A 594 -13.26 -16.56 27.72
N PRO A 595 -13.97 -15.44 27.95
CA PRO A 595 -13.54 -14.42 28.90
C PRO A 595 -13.56 -14.94 30.34
N VAL A 596 -12.54 -14.62 31.13
CA VAL A 596 -12.50 -14.95 32.57
C VAL A 596 -12.66 -13.69 33.39
N VAL A 597 -13.71 -13.65 34.23
CA VAL A 597 -14.01 -12.51 35.09
C VAL A 597 -13.98 -12.93 36.56
N ARG A 598 -13.27 -12.15 37.38
CA ARG A 598 -13.29 -12.27 38.84
C ARG A 598 -13.82 -10.99 39.45
N VAL A 599 -14.69 -11.12 40.45
CA VAL A 599 -15.17 -10.00 41.27
C VAL A 599 -14.75 -10.26 42.70
N ASN A 600 -13.96 -9.35 43.28
CA ASN A 600 -13.38 -9.47 44.61
C ASN A 600 -12.64 -10.82 44.80
N GLY A 601 -11.84 -11.21 43.79
CA GLY A 601 -11.05 -12.44 43.75
C GLY A 601 -11.82 -13.72 43.36
N ALA A 602 -13.16 -13.71 43.44
CA ALA A 602 -14.00 -14.87 43.10
C ALA A 602 -14.33 -14.89 41.60
N ALA A 603 -14.00 -15.99 40.91
CA ALA A 603 -14.40 -16.20 39.53
C ALA A 603 -15.93 -16.30 39.41
N ILE A 604 -16.50 -15.65 38.40
CA ILE A 604 -17.94 -15.69 38.11
C ILE A 604 -18.17 -16.31 36.72
N THR A 605 -19.38 -16.82 36.50
CA THR A 605 -19.85 -17.12 35.14
C THR A 605 -20.43 -15.83 34.55
N PRO A 606 -19.80 -15.22 33.53
CA PRO A 606 -20.27 -13.96 32.98
C PRO A 606 -21.62 -14.13 32.29
N THR A 607 -22.55 -13.19 32.52
CA THR A 607 -23.75 -13.06 31.69
C THR A 607 -23.43 -12.12 30.55
N ILE A 608 -23.39 -12.64 29.31
CA ILE A 608 -23.10 -11.85 28.11
C ILE A 608 -24.42 -11.46 27.44
N ARG A 609 -24.61 -10.17 27.16
CA ARG A 609 -25.75 -9.64 26.39
C ARG A 609 -25.26 -8.62 25.37
N GLY A 610 -25.61 -8.82 24.10
CA GLY A 610 -25.24 -7.91 23.01
C GLY A 610 -23.73 -7.68 22.87
N GLY A 611 -22.91 -8.69 23.19
CA GLY A 611 -21.45 -8.56 23.16
C GLY A 611 -20.81 -7.94 24.41
N TYR A 612 -21.55 -7.78 25.52
CA TYR A 612 -21.03 -7.24 26.77
C TYR A 612 -21.28 -8.16 27.95
N ILE A 613 -20.27 -8.36 28.80
CA ILE A 613 -20.42 -8.95 30.12
C ILE A 613 -21.17 -7.96 31.01
N VAL A 614 -22.31 -8.37 31.56
CA VAL A 614 -23.17 -7.52 32.38
C VAL A 614 -22.94 -7.79 33.87
N LEU A 615 -22.37 -6.81 34.57
CA LEU A 615 -22.15 -6.82 36.01
C LEU A 615 -23.16 -5.87 36.67
N ALA A 616 -24.27 -6.43 37.14
CA ALA A 616 -25.33 -5.66 37.78
C ALA A 616 -25.05 -5.42 39.27
N ARG A 617 -25.51 -4.27 39.77
CA ARG A 617 -25.42 -3.87 41.20
C ARG A 617 -23.97 -3.79 41.70
N VAL A 618 -23.08 -3.27 40.87
CA VAL A 618 -21.71 -2.96 41.31
C VAL A 618 -21.76 -1.95 42.45
N LYS A 619 -20.85 -2.11 43.42
CA LYS A 619 -20.82 -1.30 44.64
C LYS A 619 -19.44 -0.73 44.90
N ASP A 620 -19.41 0.23 45.80
CA ASP A 620 -18.16 0.84 46.27
C ASP A 620 -17.19 -0.21 46.81
N GLY A 621 -15.95 -0.15 46.34
CA GLY A 621 -14.87 -1.08 46.70
C GLY A 621 -14.82 -2.38 45.91
N ASP A 622 -15.70 -2.60 44.92
CA ASP A 622 -15.57 -3.78 44.05
C ASP A 622 -14.29 -3.71 43.21
N GLU A 623 -13.52 -4.80 43.24
CA GLU A 623 -12.37 -5.04 42.38
C GLU A 623 -12.73 -6.11 41.35
N ILE A 624 -12.58 -5.80 40.06
CA ILE A 624 -12.97 -6.67 38.95
C ILE A 624 -11.75 -6.93 38.08
N SER A 625 -11.34 -8.19 37.97
CA SER A 625 -10.29 -8.62 37.04
C SER A 625 -10.95 -9.25 35.82
N TYR A 626 -10.53 -8.83 34.64
CA TYR A 626 -11.06 -9.29 33.35
C TYR A 626 -9.92 -9.76 32.44
N THR A 627 -9.79 -11.08 32.29
CA THR A 627 -8.83 -11.70 31.38
C THR A 627 -9.48 -11.98 30.03
N MET A 628 -8.86 -11.46 28.98
CA MET A 628 -9.20 -11.60 27.57
C MET A 628 -8.07 -12.36 26.86
N PRO A 629 -8.14 -13.70 26.76
CA PRO A 629 -7.07 -14.48 26.14
C PRO A 629 -6.70 -13.95 24.75
N MET A 630 -5.40 -13.85 24.45
CA MET A 630 -4.88 -13.38 23.17
C MET A 630 -4.05 -14.48 22.49
N GLU A 631 -4.23 -14.62 21.19
CA GLU A 631 -3.38 -15.45 20.33
C GLU A 631 -3.05 -14.69 19.03
N VAL A 632 -2.06 -15.18 18.29
CA VAL A 632 -1.78 -14.62 16.98
C VAL A 632 -2.83 -15.09 15.97
N GLN A 633 -3.39 -14.16 15.23
CA GLN A 633 -4.35 -14.38 14.16
C GLN A 633 -3.81 -13.82 12.83
N ILE A 634 -4.35 -14.34 11.73
CA ILE A 634 -4.00 -13.90 10.36
C ILE A 634 -5.18 -13.17 9.74
N SER A 635 -4.90 -12.04 9.11
CA SER A 635 -5.82 -11.37 8.20
C SER A 635 -5.22 -11.38 6.78
N ALA A 636 -5.90 -12.03 5.85
CA ALA A 636 -5.50 -12.09 4.44
C ALA A 636 -6.45 -11.26 3.57
N THR A 637 -5.97 -10.72 2.45
CA THR A 637 -6.87 -10.02 1.52
C THR A 637 -7.68 -11.01 0.67
N GLN A 638 -8.83 -10.54 0.19
CA GLN A 638 -9.81 -11.32 -0.56
C GLN A 638 -9.26 -11.81 -1.91
N ASP A 639 -8.48 -10.97 -2.59
CA ASP A 639 -7.84 -11.22 -3.88
C ASP A 639 -6.50 -11.98 -3.80
N ASN A 640 -5.85 -11.99 -2.64
CA ASN A 640 -4.63 -12.75 -2.42
C ASN A 640 -4.55 -13.31 -0.99
N LYS A 641 -4.89 -14.60 -0.84
CA LYS A 641 -4.91 -15.31 0.45
C LYS A 641 -3.53 -15.49 1.10
N ASP A 642 -2.46 -15.18 0.38
CA ASP A 642 -1.09 -15.26 0.87
C ASP A 642 -0.51 -13.87 1.18
N PHE A 643 -1.21 -12.78 0.85
CA PHE A 643 -0.87 -11.45 1.34
C PHE A 643 -1.49 -11.23 2.72
N VAL A 644 -0.69 -11.38 3.77
CA VAL A 644 -1.16 -11.51 5.15
C VAL A 644 -0.62 -10.44 6.09
N ALA A 645 -1.45 -10.00 7.02
CA ALA A 645 -1.05 -9.25 8.21
C ALA A 645 -1.28 -10.12 9.46
N PHE A 646 -0.41 -9.95 10.46
CA PHE A 646 -0.54 -10.65 11.75
C PHE A 646 -1.20 -9.74 12.78
N ARG A 647 -2.10 -10.30 13.58
CA ARG A 647 -2.79 -9.64 14.68
C ARG A 647 -2.51 -10.37 15.99
N TYR A 648 -2.33 -9.64 17.08
CA TYR A 648 -2.26 -10.21 18.44
C TYR A 648 -3.13 -9.39 19.38
N GLY A 649 -4.26 -9.95 19.81
CA GLY A 649 -5.29 -9.17 20.49
C GLY A 649 -5.82 -8.03 19.62
N PRO A 650 -5.94 -6.78 20.11
CA PRO A 650 -6.44 -5.67 19.30
C PRO A 650 -5.40 -5.04 18.37
N VAL A 651 -4.11 -5.41 18.47
CA VAL A 651 -3.04 -4.78 17.69
C VAL A 651 -2.69 -5.60 16.46
N LEU A 652 -2.43 -4.93 15.35
CA LEU A 652 -1.65 -5.51 14.26
C LEU A 652 -0.17 -5.46 14.57
N LEU A 653 0.55 -6.45 14.07
CA LEU A 653 2.00 -6.54 14.17
C LEU A 653 2.62 -6.18 12.82
N SER A 654 3.75 -5.49 12.85
CA SER A 654 4.59 -5.28 11.67
C SER A 654 6.05 -5.51 12.02
N THR A 655 6.89 -5.78 11.01
CA THR A 655 8.34 -5.92 11.17
C THR A 655 9.08 -4.71 10.60
N SER A 656 10.26 -4.40 11.14
CA SER A 656 11.18 -3.45 10.51
C SER A 656 11.75 -4.05 9.22
N LEU A 657 11.93 -3.21 8.21
CA LEU A 657 12.62 -3.53 6.95
C LEU A 657 13.80 -2.56 6.71
N GLY A 658 14.32 -1.95 7.78
CA GLY A 658 15.48 -1.07 7.76
C GLY A 658 15.15 0.41 7.52
N THR A 659 16.20 1.23 7.42
CA THR A 659 16.13 2.70 7.41
C THR A 659 16.67 3.32 6.13
N ALA A 660 16.73 2.54 5.04
CA ALA A 660 17.28 3.00 3.78
C ALA A 660 16.45 4.16 3.18
N ASN A 661 17.09 5.29 2.87
CA ASN A 661 16.51 6.41 2.12
C ASN A 661 15.19 6.98 2.70
N LEU A 662 15.02 7.04 4.02
CA LEU A 662 13.79 7.60 4.64
C LEU A 662 13.54 9.08 4.30
N SER A 663 14.57 9.82 3.87
CA SER A 663 14.43 11.20 3.39
C SER A 663 13.91 11.31 1.96
N LYS A 664 13.86 10.21 1.20
CA LYS A 664 13.43 10.21 -0.20
C LYS A 664 11.90 10.08 -0.27
N THR A 665 11.21 11.18 -0.54
CA THR A 665 9.76 11.24 -0.74
C THR A 665 9.40 11.64 -2.17
N GLY A 666 8.20 11.25 -2.62
CA GLY A 666 7.54 11.79 -3.81
C GLY A 666 6.43 12.79 -3.44
N THR A 667 5.71 13.30 -4.44
CA THR A 667 4.56 14.19 -4.25
C THR A 667 3.42 13.82 -5.23
N VAL A 668 2.20 13.69 -4.70
CA VAL A 668 0.97 13.34 -5.44
C VAL A 668 -0.11 14.40 -5.32
N GLY A 669 -1.10 14.31 -6.21
CA GLY A 669 -2.33 15.11 -6.15
C GLY A 669 -2.07 16.61 -6.01
N VAL A 670 -2.66 17.20 -4.98
CA VAL A 670 -2.54 18.63 -4.62
C VAL A 670 -1.32 18.95 -3.75
N GLY A 671 -0.23 18.19 -3.89
CA GLY A 671 1.03 18.47 -3.19
C GLY A 671 1.24 17.65 -1.90
N VAL A 672 0.62 16.48 -1.80
CA VAL A 672 0.78 15.57 -0.65
C VAL A 672 2.08 14.78 -0.79
N ARG A 673 2.91 14.71 0.26
CA ARG A 673 4.14 13.91 0.22
C ARG A 673 3.84 12.42 0.44
N ILE A 674 4.57 11.58 -0.27
CA ILE A 674 4.46 10.11 -0.21
C ILE A 674 5.82 9.45 -0.02
N ALA A 675 5.82 8.26 0.59
CA ALA A 675 7.04 7.48 0.78
C ALA A 675 7.58 6.96 -0.55
N SER A 676 8.91 6.88 -0.68
CA SER A 676 9.52 6.10 -1.76
C SER A 676 9.53 4.61 -1.43
N PHE A 677 9.41 3.77 -2.46
CA PHE A 677 9.59 2.32 -2.33
C PHE A 677 11.08 1.95 -2.25
N ASP A 678 11.39 0.93 -1.46
CA ASP A 678 12.70 0.27 -1.47
C ASP A 678 12.59 -1.12 -2.08
N ALA A 679 13.18 -1.29 -3.25
CA ALA A 679 13.20 -2.57 -3.96
C ALA A 679 14.08 -3.63 -3.28
N GLY A 680 14.98 -3.23 -2.38
CA GLY A 680 15.78 -4.16 -1.58
C GLY A 680 15.11 -4.58 -0.27
N ALA A 681 14.01 -3.92 0.12
CA ALA A 681 13.29 -4.29 1.34
C ALA A 681 12.54 -5.61 1.14
N GLN A 682 12.68 -6.53 2.10
CA GLN A 682 12.04 -7.84 2.03
C GLN A 682 10.52 -7.72 1.94
N GLN A 683 9.94 -8.36 0.92
CA GLN A 683 8.50 -8.30 0.62
C GLN A 683 7.75 -9.59 0.99
N ARG A 684 8.50 -10.68 1.21
CA ARG A 684 7.96 -12.03 1.33
C ARG A 684 8.54 -12.80 2.49
N ILE A 685 7.77 -13.78 2.94
CA ILE A 685 8.16 -14.79 3.92
C ILE A 685 8.08 -16.14 3.21
N THR A 686 9.23 -16.79 3.04
CA THR A 686 9.30 -18.12 2.43
C THR A 686 9.12 -19.16 3.52
N VAL A 687 8.00 -19.88 3.51
CA VAL A 687 7.62 -20.85 4.54
C VAL A 687 8.28 -22.22 4.30
N ALA A 688 8.80 -22.83 5.35
CA ALA A 688 9.36 -24.18 5.35
C ALA A 688 8.28 -25.25 5.58
N ALA A 689 7.12 -25.09 4.93
CA ALA A 689 5.97 -25.99 5.02
C ALA A 689 5.54 -26.49 3.64
N ALA A 690 4.71 -27.53 3.60
CA ALA A 690 4.20 -28.10 2.34
C ALA A 690 3.31 -27.12 1.55
N SER A 691 2.68 -26.17 2.23
CA SER A 691 1.89 -25.09 1.63
C SER A 691 1.83 -23.87 2.58
N THR A 692 1.52 -22.70 2.03
CA THR A 692 1.20 -21.52 2.86
C THR A 692 0.00 -21.79 3.77
N ASP A 693 -1.03 -22.48 3.30
CA ASP A 693 -2.20 -22.85 4.10
C ASP A 693 -1.84 -23.74 5.30
N ALA A 694 -0.92 -24.70 5.14
CA ALA A 694 -0.46 -25.53 6.25
C ALA A 694 0.29 -24.70 7.30
N TRP A 695 1.13 -23.76 6.85
CA TRP A 695 1.83 -22.83 7.76
C TRP A 695 0.84 -21.90 8.48
N LYS A 696 -0.16 -21.35 7.77
CA LYS A 696 -1.20 -20.47 8.33
C LYS A 696 -2.07 -21.17 9.37
N GLN A 697 -2.42 -22.44 9.16
CA GLN A 697 -3.19 -23.24 10.12
C GLN A 697 -2.45 -23.45 11.44
N ALA A 698 -1.11 -23.43 11.42
CA ALA A 698 -0.24 -23.53 12.59
C ALA A 698 0.32 -22.17 13.03
N VAL A 699 -0.37 -21.04 12.74
CA VAL A 699 0.16 -19.70 13.00
C VAL A 699 0.56 -19.47 14.46
N THR A 700 -0.17 -20.03 15.43
CA THR A 700 0.15 -19.89 16.86
C THR A 700 1.45 -20.59 17.26
N ASP A 701 1.86 -21.62 16.50
CA ASP A 701 3.16 -22.30 16.65
C ASP A 701 4.27 -21.64 15.81
N ASN A 702 3.89 -20.95 14.72
CA ASN A 702 4.80 -20.36 13.74
C ASN A 702 5.13 -18.89 13.99
N VAL A 703 4.27 -18.14 14.67
CA VAL A 703 4.48 -16.73 15.05
C VAL A 703 4.53 -16.68 16.57
N VAL A 704 5.72 -16.89 17.11
CA VAL A 704 5.89 -17.15 18.54
C VAL A 704 6.33 -15.90 19.28
N ARG A 705 5.71 -15.64 20.44
CA ARG A 705 6.17 -14.58 21.34
C ARG A 705 7.59 -14.90 21.79
N ILE A 706 8.48 -13.94 21.64
CA ILE A 706 9.85 -13.97 22.16
C ILE A 706 9.94 -13.07 23.40
N ALA A 707 11.15 -12.86 23.94
CA ALA A 707 11.32 -11.90 25.02
C ALA A 707 10.83 -10.52 24.57
N ASP A 708 10.14 -9.82 25.47
CA ASP A 708 9.70 -8.44 25.22
C ASP A 708 10.91 -7.52 24.97
N SER A 709 10.68 -6.41 24.28
CA SER A 709 11.72 -5.43 23.94
C SER A 709 12.32 -4.78 25.19
N ALA A 710 13.39 -3.99 25.02
CA ALA A 710 13.97 -3.21 26.10
C ALA A 710 12.98 -2.20 26.72
N ASP A 711 12.04 -1.70 25.91
CA ASP A 711 10.96 -0.80 26.32
C ASP A 711 9.73 -1.56 26.86
N GLY A 712 9.83 -2.88 26.97
CA GLY A 712 8.82 -3.77 27.53
C GLY A 712 7.77 -4.23 26.53
N ASP A 713 7.93 -3.97 25.23
CA ASP A 713 6.92 -4.29 24.22
C ASP A 713 6.90 -5.76 23.82
N VAL A 714 5.72 -6.31 23.59
CA VAL A 714 5.59 -7.67 23.05
C VAL A 714 6.24 -7.78 21.68
N GLN A 715 6.99 -8.86 21.48
CA GLN A 715 7.67 -9.16 20.21
C GLN A 715 7.44 -10.61 19.80
N PHE A 716 7.45 -10.85 18.50
CA PHE A 716 7.22 -12.16 17.90
C PHE A 716 8.26 -12.46 16.82
N ALA A 717 8.72 -13.71 16.77
CA ALA A 717 9.61 -14.21 15.73
C ALA A 717 8.89 -15.30 14.91
N LEU A 718 9.31 -15.45 13.66
CA LEU A 718 8.79 -16.50 12.79
C LEU A 718 9.57 -17.81 12.98
N LYS A 719 8.85 -18.94 12.90
CA LYS A 719 9.39 -20.29 12.81
C LYS A 719 8.94 -20.95 11.52
N ASP A 720 9.65 -22.03 11.17
CA ASP A 720 9.39 -22.80 9.96
C ASP A 720 9.35 -21.90 8.71
N THR A 721 10.37 -21.05 8.59
CA THR A 721 10.63 -20.15 7.46
C THR A 721 12.09 -20.31 7.00
N LEU A 722 12.42 -19.86 5.79
CA LEU A 722 13.76 -19.99 5.22
C LEU A 722 14.56 -18.68 5.12
N ASN A 723 13.89 -17.53 5.21
CA ASN A 723 14.49 -16.22 4.95
C ASN A 723 14.00 -15.15 5.92
N SER A 724 13.60 -15.51 7.14
CA SER A 724 12.92 -14.59 8.05
C SER A 724 13.51 -14.53 9.46
N ASP A 725 14.74 -15.00 9.64
CA ASP A 725 15.42 -15.02 10.96
C ASP A 725 15.56 -13.61 11.56
N ASP A 726 15.69 -12.59 10.71
CA ASP A 726 15.83 -11.18 11.12
C ASP A 726 14.47 -10.45 11.28
N LEU A 727 13.34 -11.10 10.96
CA LEU A 727 12.02 -10.46 11.03
C LEU A 727 11.44 -10.60 12.44
N VAL A 728 11.46 -9.48 13.19
CA VAL A 728 10.83 -9.36 14.50
C VAL A 728 9.58 -8.50 14.40
N PHE A 729 8.44 -9.12 14.66
CA PHE A 729 7.13 -8.50 14.62
C PHE A 729 6.76 -7.89 15.98
N SER A 730 6.32 -6.64 16.00
CA SER A 730 5.82 -5.96 17.21
C SER A 730 4.68 -5.00 16.84
N PRO A 731 3.93 -4.44 17.82
CA PRO A 731 2.74 -3.65 17.56
C PRO A 731 2.98 -2.50 16.56
N HIS A 732 2.22 -2.49 15.46
CA HIS A 732 2.42 -1.59 14.33
C HIS A 732 2.32 -0.10 14.70
N TYR A 733 1.41 0.24 15.62
CA TYR A 733 1.18 1.63 16.03
C TYR A 733 2.40 2.25 16.73
N LYS A 734 3.31 1.45 17.28
CA LYS A 734 4.56 1.90 17.90
C LYS A 734 5.69 2.09 16.89
N ARG A 735 5.48 1.73 15.62
CA ARG A 735 6.52 1.76 14.59
C ARG A 735 6.59 3.12 13.89
N HIS A 736 7.72 3.80 14.00
CA HIS A 736 8.00 5.08 13.35
C HIS A 736 9.47 5.18 12.91
N ASP A 737 9.76 6.11 11.98
CA ASP A 737 11.10 6.42 11.50
C ASP A 737 11.90 5.24 10.93
N GLU A 738 11.19 4.28 10.32
CA GLU A 738 11.75 3.15 9.61
C GLU A 738 10.81 2.64 8.51
N ARG A 739 11.34 1.78 7.63
CA ARG A 739 10.53 1.00 6.70
C ARG A 739 9.90 -0.17 7.42
N TYR A 740 8.71 -0.57 6.98
CA TYR A 740 7.99 -1.65 7.63
C TYR A 740 7.35 -2.63 6.64
N GLY A 741 7.15 -3.85 7.12
CA GLY A 741 6.28 -4.85 6.53
C GLY A 741 5.09 -5.09 7.45
N LEU A 742 3.95 -4.50 7.10
CA LEU A 742 2.67 -4.71 7.80
C LEU A 742 1.97 -5.94 7.19
N TYR A 743 1.68 -5.86 5.90
CA TYR A 743 1.40 -7.05 5.12
C TYR A 743 2.70 -7.61 4.54
N MET A 744 2.81 -8.93 4.56
CA MET A 744 3.88 -9.69 3.93
C MET A 744 3.25 -10.76 3.03
N THR A 745 3.89 -11.08 1.89
CA THR A 745 3.39 -12.18 1.06
C THR A 745 4.04 -13.49 1.52
N LEU A 746 3.24 -14.47 1.93
CA LEU A 746 3.71 -15.82 2.16
C LEU A 746 3.95 -16.53 0.84
N GLU A 747 4.99 -17.34 0.77
CA GLU A 747 5.22 -18.22 -0.37
C GLU A 747 5.88 -19.52 0.06
N VAL A 748 5.74 -20.54 -0.77
CA VAL A 748 6.49 -21.79 -0.64
C VAL A 748 7.72 -21.71 -1.55
N PRO A 749 8.88 -22.24 -1.14
CA PRO A 749 10.05 -22.38 -1.99
C PRO A 749 9.68 -22.96 -3.36
N ASP A 750 10.30 -22.43 -4.41
CA ASP A 750 10.17 -22.92 -5.79
C ASP A 750 8.74 -22.89 -6.40
N SER A 751 7.76 -22.30 -5.72
CA SER A 751 6.40 -22.19 -6.24
C SER A 751 6.35 -21.46 -7.59
N PRO A 752 5.32 -21.69 -8.43
CA PRO A 752 5.16 -20.94 -9.68
C PRO A 752 5.18 -19.42 -9.49
N ALA A 753 4.68 -18.92 -8.36
CA ALA A 753 4.70 -17.50 -8.01
C ALA A 753 6.13 -16.99 -7.75
N ALA A 754 6.91 -17.73 -6.94
CA ALA A 754 8.32 -17.42 -6.70
C ALA A 754 9.13 -17.41 -8.01
N GLN A 755 8.90 -18.41 -8.88
CA GLN A 755 9.54 -18.48 -10.19
C GLN A 755 9.14 -17.32 -11.12
N ALA A 756 7.86 -16.93 -11.14
CA ALA A 756 7.39 -15.84 -11.98
C ALA A 756 8.02 -14.50 -11.61
N GLU A 757 8.29 -14.27 -10.32
CA GLU A 757 8.99 -13.07 -9.88
C GLU A 757 10.47 -13.07 -10.24
N ILE A 758 11.19 -14.17 -9.97
CA ILE A 758 12.59 -14.29 -10.39
C ILE A 758 12.69 -13.95 -11.89
N LEU A 759 11.78 -14.48 -12.70
CA LEU A 759 11.70 -14.17 -14.12
C LEU A 759 11.45 -12.67 -14.38
N GLN A 760 10.50 -12.04 -13.69
CA GLN A 760 10.21 -10.62 -13.86
C GLN A 760 11.42 -9.74 -13.49
N GLY A 761 12.09 -10.02 -12.37
CA GLY A 761 13.29 -9.30 -11.94
C GLY A 761 14.41 -9.43 -12.96
N LYS A 762 14.64 -10.64 -13.47
CA LYS A 762 15.61 -10.91 -14.53
C LYS A 762 15.27 -10.21 -15.84
N GLN A 763 13.98 -10.10 -16.18
CA GLN A 763 13.50 -9.36 -17.36
C GLN A 763 13.72 -7.85 -17.24
N GLN A 764 13.50 -7.27 -16.04
CA GLN A 764 13.82 -5.87 -15.78
C GLN A 764 15.33 -5.62 -15.85
N LEU A 765 16.13 -6.52 -15.28
CA LEU A 765 17.59 -6.40 -15.28
C LEU A 765 18.17 -6.45 -16.70
N ARG A 766 17.71 -7.36 -17.58
CA ARG A 766 18.17 -7.39 -18.97
C ARG A 766 17.82 -6.12 -19.74
N ASP A 767 16.69 -5.48 -19.45
CA ASP A 767 16.32 -4.21 -20.07
C ASP A 767 17.23 -3.06 -19.58
N GLN A 768 17.59 -3.07 -18.29
CA GLN A 768 18.53 -2.12 -17.70
C GLN A 768 19.95 -2.26 -18.27
N GLU A 769 20.42 -3.49 -18.50
CA GLU A 769 21.74 -3.78 -19.08
C GLU A 769 21.91 -3.24 -20.53
N LEU A 770 20.81 -2.91 -21.22
CA LEU A 770 20.83 -2.27 -22.55
C LEU A 770 20.91 -0.74 -22.50
N ILE A 771 20.70 -0.12 -21.34
CA ILE A 771 20.70 1.34 -21.18
C ILE A 771 22.13 1.85 -21.22
N ILE A 772 22.39 2.79 -22.13
CA ILE A 772 23.67 3.53 -22.22
C ILE A 772 23.59 4.76 -21.33
N ASP A 773 22.50 5.52 -21.45
CA ASP A 773 22.23 6.68 -20.62
C ASP A 773 20.74 6.88 -20.39
N SER A 774 20.36 7.50 -19.28
CA SER A 774 18.97 7.80 -18.99
C SER A 774 18.78 9.09 -18.19
N LEU A 775 17.60 9.69 -18.37
CA LEU A 775 17.04 10.76 -17.57
C LEU A 775 15.54 10.51 -17.42
N THR A 776 15.13 10.04 -16.25
CA THR A 776 13.71 9.78 -15.90
C THR A 776 13.20 10.71 -14.80
N THR A 777 14.06 11.59 -14.28
CA THR A 777 13.73 12.59 -13.26
C THR A 777 14.00 13.99 -13.80
N PHE A 778 12.97 14.82 -13.85
CA PHE A 778 12.98 16.19 -14.34
C PHE A 778 12.77 17.14 -13.16
N ASP A 779 13.87 17.56 -12.53
CA ASP A 779 13.89 18.25 -11.24
C ASP A 779 14.29 19.73 -11.32
N ASN A 780 14.61 20.23 -12.51
CA ASN A 780 15.24 21.52 -12.76
C ASN A 780 16.49 21.75 -11.88
N ASN A 781 17.18 20.67 -11.52
CA ASN A 781 18.31 20.65 -10.59
C ASN A 781 19.33 19.59 -11.02
N ASN A 782 19.92 18.85 -10.08
CA ASN A 782 21.07 17.98 -10.30
C ASN A 782 20.84 16.90 -11.37
N SER A 783 19.63 16.31 -11.44
CA SER A 783 19.34 15.24 -12.40
C SER A 783 19.43 15.78 -13.82
N GLU A 784 18.77 16.90 -14.10
CA GLU A 784 18.80 17.54 -15.43
C GLU A 784 20.13 18.25 -15.72
N ALA A 785 20.76 18.86 -14.70
CA ALA A 785 22.07 19.50 -14.81
C ALA A 785 23.16 18.49 -15.21
N SER A 786 23.07 17.24 -14.73
CA SER A 786 23.99 16.16 -15.10
C SER A 786 23.96 15.82 -16.60
N LYS A 787 22.89 16.24 -17.29
CA LYS A 787 22.63 16.09 -18.73
C LYS A 787 22.76 17.40 -19.51
N ASN A 788 23.42 18.41 -18.93
CA ASN A 788 23.65 19.71 -19.57
C ASN A 788 22.36 20.37 -20.08
N VAL A 789 21.31 20.37 -19.25
CA VAL A 789 20.01 20.94 -19.64
C VAL A 789 20.16 22.38 -20.12
N LYS A 790 19.60 22.67 -21.30
CA LYS A 790 19.42 24.03 -21.82
C LYS A 790 17.98 24.21 -22.21
N SER A 791 17.41 25.37 -21.94
CA SER A 791 16.01 25.61 -22.28
C SER A 791 15.68 27.07 -22.49
N SER A 792 14.55 27.30 -23.15
CA SER A 792 13.89 28.60 -23.32
C SER A 792 12.39 28.39 -23.21
N ASN A 793 11.70 29.21 -22.40
CA ASN A 793 10.26 29.12 -22.15
C ASN A 793 9.79 27.67 -21.84
N SER A 794 10.47 27.03 -20.88
CA SER A 794 10.26 25.64 -20.49
C SER A 794 10.12 25.51 -18.98
N THR A 795 9.28 24.56 -18.56
CA THR A 795 8.95 24.27 -17.16
C THR A 795 9.02 22.77 -16.91
N VAL A 796 9.26 22.39 -15.65
CA VAL A 796 9.07 21.02 -15.16
C VAL A 796 7.73 20.91 -14.46
N GLY A 797 7.17 19.71 -14.42
CA GLY A 797 5.97 19.39 -13.66
C GLY A 797 5.99 17.94 -13.22
N SER A 798 4.93 17.51 -12.53
CA SER A 798 4.68 16.12 -12.19
C SER A 798 3.28 15.72 -12.61
N PHE A 799 3.13 14.48 -13.07
CA PHE A 799 1.84 13.90 -13.41
C PHE A 799 1.93 12.39 -13.22
N SER A 800 1.00 11.82 -12.45
CA SER A 800 0.96 10.38 -12.12
C SER A 800 2.32 9.85 -11.61
N ASP A 801 2.88 10.50 -10.58
CA ASP A 801 4.16 10.15 -9.91
C ASP A 801 5.42 10.24 -10.77
N ARG A 802 5.29 10.71 -12.01
CA ARG A 802 6.42 10.96 -12.89
C ARG A 802 6.62 12.45 -13.07
N THR A 803 7.87 12.86 -12.90
CA THR A 803 8.28 14.21 -13.28
C THR A 803 8.39 14.29 -14.81
N TYR A 804 8.10 15.45 -15.37
CA TYR A 804 8.23 15.70 -16.80
C TYR A 804 8.79 17.08 -17.08
N ARG A 805 9.36 17.26 -18.27
CA ARG A 805 9.64 18.58 -18.84
C ARG A 805 8.81 18.84 -20.09
N HIS A 806 8.37 20.09 -20.23
CA HIS A 806 7.80 20.60 -21.47
C HIS A 806 8.26 22.03 -21.76
N ALA A 807 8.08 22.49 -23.00
CA ALA A 807 8.21 23.88 -23.40
C ALA A 807 6.86 24.44 -23.82
N ASN A 808 6.59 25.69 -23.47
CA ASN A 808 5.42 26.43 -23.94
C ASN A 808 5.59 26.83 -25.42
N SER A 809 4.57 27.48 -25.98
CA SER A 809 4.63 28.02 -27.35
C SER A 809 5.89 28.86 -27.59
N GLY A 810 6.62 28.57 -28.67
CA GLY A 810 7.90 29.21 -29.02
C GLY A 810 9.10 28.80 -28.16
N GLY A 811 8.92 27.93 -27.16
CA GLY A 811 9.97 27.41 -26.30
C GLY A 811 10.66 26.15 -26.81
N TRP A 812 11.72 25.75 -26.12
CA TRP A 812 12.45 24.50 -26.34
C TRP A 812 13.23 24.08 -25.09
N PHE A 813 13.63 22.81 -25.03
CA PHE A 813 14.62 22.30 -24.07
C PHE A 813 15.48 21.20 -24.70
N SER A 814 16.69 20.98 -24.18
CA SER A 814 17.61 19.97 -24.68
C SER A 814 18.46 19.33 -23.59
N TYR A 815 18.93 18.11 -23.87
CA TYR A 815 19.87 17.36 -23.04
C TYR A 815 20.98 16.76 -23.89
N ASP A 816 22.16 16.60 -23.29
CA ASP A 816 23.25 15.77 -23.82
C ASP A 816 23.13 14.35 -23.25
N LEU A 817 22.87 13.38 -24.12
CA LEU A 817 22.73 11.96 -23.77
C LEU A 817 23.93 11.18 -24.28
N GLN A 818 24.52 10.33 -23.42
CA GLN A 818 25.68 9.52 -23.84
C GLN A 818 25.27 8.50 -24.91
N VAL A 819 26.18 8.23 -25.82
CA VAL A 819 26.04 7.22 -26.87
C VAL A 819 27.26 6.31 -26.86
N ASP A 820 27.10 5.09 -27.37
CA ASP A 820 28.17 4.11 -27.49
C ASP A 820 28.58 3.99 -28.97
N PRO A 821 29.67 4.64 -29.42
CA PRO A 821 30.11 4.55 -30.80
C PRO A 821 30.57 3.15 -31.23
N ALA A 822 30.89 2.27 -30.29
CA ALA A 822 31.27 0.89 -30.59
C ALA A 822 30.05 0.01 -30.86
N ALA A 823 28.86 0.42 -30.38
CA ALA A 823 27.61 -0.29 -30.66
C ALA A 823 27.21 -0.12 -32.14
N ALA A 824 26.75 -1.21 -32.76
CA ALA A 824 26.34 -1.21 -34.17
C ALA A 824 25.19 -0.23 -34.46
N GLN A 825 24.36 0.04 -33.46
CA GLN A 825 23.25 0.99 -33.48
C GLN A 825 23.10 1.60 -32.08
N ASN A 826 22.61 2.83 -32.02
CA ASN A 826 22.17 3.49 -30.80
C ASN A 826 20.71 3.91 -30.99
N VAL A 827 19.90 3.79 -29.94
CA VAL A 827 18.46 4.04 -30.01
C VAL A 827 18.06 5.07 -28.97
N LEU A 828 17.36 6.12 -29.40
CA LEU A 828 16.72 7.11 -28.54
C LEU A 828 15.31 6.62 -28.16
N LYS A 829 15.05 6.46 -26.87
CA LYS A 829 13.71 6.20 -26.33
C LYS A 829 13.21 7.43 -25.59
N ALA A 830 12.12 8.04 -26.05
CA ALA A 830 11.48 9.17 -25.39
C ALA A 830 10.07 8.78 -24.92
N THR A 831 9.82 8.88 -23.63
CA THR A 831 8.55 8.47 -22.99
C THR A 831 7.59 9.64 -22.91
N TYR A 832 6.38 9.44 -23.40
CA TYR A 832 5.29 10.41 -23.41
C TYR A 832 4.04 9.81 -22.76
N TYR A 833 3.10 10.67 -22.38
CA TYR A 833 1.79 10.27 -21.86
C TYR A 833 0.73 10.40 -22.94
N SER A 834 -0.04 9.35 -23.21
CA SER A 834 -1.03 9.36 -24.29
C SER A 834 -2.22 10.29 -24.05
N GLY A 835 -2.44 10.76 -22.82
CA GLY A 835 -3.42 11.82 -22.53
C GLY A 835 -3.04 13.18 -23.11
N ASP A 836 -1.78 13.39 -23.49
CA ASP A 836 -1.30 14.56 -24.24
C ASP A 836 -1.54 14.43 -25.77
N ASN A 837 -2.46 13.57 -26.18
CA ASN A 837 -2.80 13.29 -27.57
C ASN A 837 -3.01 14.59 -28.39
N GLY A 838 -2.35 14.66 -29.54
CA GLY A 838 -2.43 15.80 -30.45
C GLY A 838 -1.36 16.89 -30.23
N ARG A 839 -0.58 16.84 -29.16
CA ARG A 839 0.61 17.70 -29.05
C ARG A 839 1.61 17.37 -30.17
N SER A 840 2.12 18.39 -30.84
CA SER A 840 3.06 18.23 -31.95
C SER A 840 4.22 19.22 -31.83
N PHE A 841 5.45 18.74 -32.03
CA PHE A 841 6.68 19.50 -31.85
C PHE A 841 7.84 18.88 -32.63
N ASP A 842 8.91 19.65 -32.84
CA ASP A 842 10.10 19.17 -33.54
C ASP A 842 11.13 18.61 -32.56
N VAL A 843 11.79 17.51 -32.97
CA VAL A 843 12.92 16.91 -32.28
C VAL A 843 14.17 17.11 -33.13
N TYR A 844 15.26 17.57 -32.52
CA TYR A 844 16.56 17.79 -33.18
C TYR A 844 17.63 16.91 -32.54
N LEU A 845 18.59 16.48 -33.36
CA LEU A 845 19.83 15.83 -32.93
C LEU A 845 21.02 16.69 -33.39
N ASN A 846 21.87 17.10 -32.44
CA ASN A 846 23.01 18.00 -32.68
C ASN A 846 22.66 19.22 -33.55
N ASP A 847 21.54 19.88 -33.20
CA ASP A 847 20.98 21.07 -33.88
C ASP A 847 20.41 20.86 -35.28
N VAL A 848 20.40 19.62 -35.79
CA VAL A 848 19.76 19.26 -37.07
C VAL A 848 18.38 18.66 -36.78
N LYS A 849 17.34 19.12 -37.50
CA LYS A 849 15.98 18.60 -37.32
C LYS A 849 15.97 17.11 -37.66
N PHE A 850 15.59 16.29 -36.68
CA PHE A 850 15.53 14.85 -36.81
C PHE A 850 14.14 14.40 -37.27
N LYS A 851 13.09 14.88 -36.58
CA LYS A 851 11.70 14.61 -36.95
C LYS A 851 10.73 15.63 -36.34
N THR A 852 9.48 15.55 -36.77
CA THR A 852 8.34 16.12 -36.04
C THR A 852 7.68 14.97 -35.26
N GLN A 853 7.52 15.13 -33.96
CA GLN A 853 6.84 14.18 -33.09
C GLN A 853 5.41 14.67 -32.84
N THR A 854 4.44 13.76 -32.96
CA THR A 854 3.07 13.97 -32.50
C THR A 854 2.75 12.93 -31.42
N ILE A 855 2.26 13.37 -30.26
CA ILE A 855 1.80 12.44 -29.21
C ILE A 855 0.46 11.86 -29.66
N THR A 856 0.32 10.53 -29.55
CA THR A 856 -0.89 9.80 -29.96
C THR A 856 -1.36 8.88 -28.86
N ASN A 857 -2.60 8.41 -28.95
CA ASN A 857 -3.15 7.37 -28.07
C ASN A 857 -3.15 5.96 -28.70
N ALA A 858 -2.32 5.72 -29.71
CA ALA A 858 -2.22 4.42 -30.38
C ALA A 858 -1.77 3.28 -29.44
N ALA A 859 -0.98 3.61 -28.41
CA ALA A 859 -0.55 2.67 -27.37
C ALA A 859 -1.62 2.42 -26.29
N GLY A 860 -2.77 3.10 -26.35
CA GLY A 860 -3.80 3.10 -25.33
C GLY A 860 -4.14 4.52 -24.86
N SER A 861 -5.30 4.68 -24.22
CA SER A 861 -5.70 5.95 -23.62
C SER A 861 -5.24 6.04 -22.17
N GLY A 862 -4.62 7.15 -21.77
CA GLY A 862 -4.17 7.37 -20.39
C GLY A 862 -2.98 6.51 -19.96
N VAL A 863 -2.09 6.16 -20.87
CA VAL A 863 -0.90 5.33 -20.60
C VAL A 863 0.38 6.05 -20.96
N PHE A 864 1.47 5.74 -20.26
CA PHE A 864 2.81 6.14 -20.68
C PHE A 864 3.32 5.17 -21.75
N TYR A 865 3.97 5.72 -22.78
CA TYR A 865 4.55 4.91 -23.83
C TYR A 865 5.85 5.54 -24.35
N ALA A 866 6.81 4.70 -24.69
CA ALA A 866 8.07 5.13 -25.27
C ALA A 866 7.97 5.16 -26.80
N VAL A 867 8.36 6.30 -27.39
CA VAL A 867 8.70 6.37 -28.81
C VAL A 867 10.16 6.04 -28.97
N THR A 868 10.45 5.11 -29.87
CA THR A 868 11.78 4.54 -30.08
C THR A 868 12.27 4.90 -31.47
N ASP A 869 13.45 5.54 -31.55
CA ASP A 869 14.04 5.98 -32.81
C ASP A 869 15.53 5.62 -32.89
N GLU A 870 16.00 5.10 -34.02
CA GLU A 870 17.43 4.87 -34.26
C GLU A 870 18.16 6.22 -34.40
N ILE A 871 19.24 6.41 -33.63
CA ILE A 871 20.13 7.56 -33.75
C ILE A 871 21.03 7.35 -34.96
N PRO A 872 21.01 8.24 -35.98
CA PRO A 872 21.82 8.07 -37.18
C PRO A 872 23.32 7.95 -36.88
N ARG A 873 23.98 7.01 -37.55
CA ARG A 873 25.43 6.73 -37.41
C ARG A 873 26.32 7.97 -37.59
N THR A 874 25.85 8.96 -38.34
CA THR A 874 26.56 10.24 -38.56
C THR A 874 26.82 11.03 -37.28
N TYR A 875 26.15 10.74 -36.17
CA TYR A 875 26.40 11.35 -34.86
C TYR A 875 27.31 10.50 -33.96
N LEU A 876 27.66 9.29 -34.40
CA LEU A 876 28.53 8.34 -33.69
C LEU A 876 29.95 8.31 -34.27
N GLU A 877 30.12 8.73 -35.53
CA GLU A 877 31.41 8.67 -36.25
C GLU A 877 31.71 10.00 -36.98
N GLY A 878 33.00 10.34 -37.12
CA GLY A 878 33.46 11.49 -37.89
C GLY A 878 33.35 12.84 -37.16
N PRO A 879 33.40 13.98 -37.89
CA PRO A 879 33.53 15.32 -37.29
C PRO A 879 32.29 15.80 -36.53
N ASN A 880 31.17 15.08 -36.62
CA ASN A 880 29.89 15.44 -36.02
C ASN A 880 29.68 14.86 -34.61
N VAL A 881 30.63 14.05 -34.11
CA VAL A 881 30.61 13.49 -32.76
C VAL A 881 30.81 14.62 -31.75
N ARG A 882 29.82 14.82 -30.88
CA ARG A 882 29.93 15.72 -29.73
C ARG A 882 30.43 14.93 -28.53
N HIS A 883 31.09 15.64 -27.62
CA HIS A 883 31.60 15.06 -26.39
C HIS A 883 31.05 15.81 -25.20
N LYS A 884 30.83 15.10 -24.10
CA LYS A 884 30.31 15.67 -22.85
C LYS A 884 31.24 16.76 -22.33
N VAL A 885 30.64 17.86 -21.91
CA VAL A 885 31.32 18.97 -21.26
C VAL A 885 30.63 19.31 -19.94
N ASP A 886 31.36 19.90 -19.00
CA ASP A 886 30.80 20.42 -17.76
C ASP A 886 30.09 21.77 -17.98
N ALA A 887 29.56 22.36 -16.91
CA ALA A 887 28.86 23.64 -16.96
C ALA A 887 29.74 24.82 -17.44
N ASN A 888 31.07 24.68 -17.37
CA ASN A 888 32.04 25.68 -17.82
C ASN A 888 32.54 25.40 -19.26
N GLY A 889 32.06 24.32 -19.89
CA GLY A 889 32.47 23.89 -21.23
C GLY A 889 33.78 23.09 -21.26
N ALA A 890 34.30 22.64 -20.11
CA ALA A 890 35.49 21.78 -20.06
C ALA A 890 35.10 20.32 -20.38
N PRO A 891 35.96 19.54 -21.07
CA PRO A 891 35.67 18.13 -21.36
C PRO A 891 35.48 17.29 -20.11
N VAL A 892 34.42 16.48 -20.07
CA VAL A 892 34.22 15.44 -19.05
C VAL A 892 34.79 14.14 -19.59
N LEU A 893 35.60 13.47 -18.77
CA LEU A 893 36.25 12.21 -19.10
C LEU A 893 35.59 11.05 -18.36
N ASP A 894 35.62 9.86 -18.96
CA ASP A 894 35.25 8.61 -18.31
C ASP A 894 36.36 8.14 -17.34
N GLU A 895 36.12 7.03 -16.64
CA GLU A 895 37.06 6.43 -15.68
C GLU A 895 38.41 6.05 -16.29
N ASN A 896 38.46 5.87 -17.62
CA ASN A 896 39.66 5.54 -18.37
C ASN A 896 40.35 6.79 -18.98
N GLY A 897 39.84 7.99 -18.68
CA GLY A 897 40.36 9.25 -19.20
C GLY A 897 39.96 9.57 -20.64
N ASN A 898 39.01 8.84 -21.22
CA ASN A 898 38.51 9.11 -22.57
C ASN A 898 37.37 10.14 -22.55
N ARG A 899 37.21 10.89 -23.63
CA ARG A 899 36.07 11.80 -23.78
C ARG A 899 34.80 11.01 -23.99
N ILE A 900 33.73 11.39 -23.29
CA ILE A 900 32.44 10.71 -23.36
C ILE A 900 31.66 11.21 -24.60
N PRO A 901 31.34 10.35 -25.59
CA PRO A 901 30.54 10.71 -26.75
C PRO A 901 29.08 10.98 -26.36
N VAL A 902 28.48 12.04 -26.89
CA VAL A 902 27.08 12.42 -26.62
C VAL A 902 26.34 12.84 -27.88
N VAL A 903 25.01 12.73 -27.84
CA VAL A 903 24.10 13.41 -28.76
C VAL A 903 23.26 14.43 -28.00
N THR A 904 23.23 15.67 -28.48
CA THR A 904 22.34 16.70 -27.95
C THR A 904 20.96 16.50 -28.57
N VAL A 905 19.96 16.13 -27.76
CA VAL A 905 18.57 15.99 -28.19
C VAL A 905 17.79 17.23 -27.74
N ARG A 906 17.12 17.91 -28.67
CA ARG A 906 16.29 19.10 -28.38
C ARG A 906 14.84 18.88 -28.80
N TRP A 907 13.91 19.21 -27.92
CA TRP A 907 12.47 19.29 -28.18
C TRP A 907 12.08 20.76 -28.34
N GLN A 908 11.41 21.10 -29.44
CA GLN A 908 11.15 22.48 -29.82
C GLN A 908 9.71 22.69 -30.31
N SER A 909 9.07 23.73 -29.78
CA SER A 909 7.69 24.08 -30.11
C SER A 909 7.55 24.50 -31.57
N THR A 910 6.50 24.01 -32.23
CA THR A 910 6.05 24.46 -33.55
C THR A 910 4.82 25.37 -33.47
N GLY A 911 4.54 25.95 -32.29
CA GLY A 911 3.39 26.84 -32.03
C GLY A 911 2.54 26.44 -30.83
N GLY A 912 2.62 25.17 -30.38
CA GLY A 912 1.96 24.64 -29.17
C GLY A 912 2.97 24.18 -28.10
N PHE A 913 2.57 23.29 -27.20
CA PHE A 913 3.51 22.68 -26.25
C PHE A 913 4.50 21.74 -26.98
N ALA A 914 5.78 21.79 -26.59
CA ALA A 914 6.78 20.78 -26.95
C ALA A 914 7.11 19.89 -25.75
N GLY A 915 7.17 18.58 -25.95
CA GLY A 915 7.39 17.63 -24.85
C GLY A 915 6.10 17.30 -24.11
N GLY A 916 6.18 17.26 -22.77
CA GLY A 916 5.46 16.26 -21.97
C GLY A 916 6.32 14.99 -21.89
N LEU A 917 7.64 15.21 -21.75
CA LEU A 917 8.65 14.16 -21.75
C LEU A 917 8.79 13.64 -20.32
N PHE A 918 8.38 12.39 -20.10
CA PHE A 918 8.39 11.71 -18.80
C PHE A 918 9.61 10.81 -18.61
N GLY A 919 10.43 10.68 -19.64
CA GLY A 919 11.71 9.98 -19.57
C GLY A 919 12.41 9.99 -20.92
N VAL A 920 13.73 10.00 -20.92
CA VAL A 920 14.53 9.81 -22.12
C VAL A 920 15.70 8.90 -21.85
N GLN A 921 15.99 8.00 -22.78
CA GLN A 921 17.08 7.04 -22.69
C GLN A 921 17.80 6.92 -24.02
N THR A 922 19.10 6.68 -23.98
CA THR A 922 19.86 6.08 -25.09
C THR A 922 20.14 4.63 -24.74
N THR A 923 19.87 3.73 -25.68
CA THR A 923 19.98 2.28 -25.47
C THR A 923 20.71 1.63 -26.63
N ARG A 924 21.32 0.47 -26.39
CA ARG A 924 21.68 -0.47 -27.46
C ARG A 924 20.41 -1.14 -27.99
N PRO A 925 20.39 -1.66 -29.23
CA PRO A 925 19.25 -2.42 -29.74
C PRO A 925 18.91 -3.58 -28.81
N PRO A 926 17.66 -4.08 -28.81
CA PRO A 926 17.26 -5.25 -28.03
C PRO A 926 17.78 -6.56 -28.65
N ALA A 927 19.07 -6.61 -28.99
CA ALA A 927 19.78 -7.84 -29.28
C ALA A 927 20.38 -8.31 -27.96
N PHE A 928 19.60 -9.07 -27.20
CA PHE A 928 20.07 -9.67 -25.96
C PHE A 928 21.23 -10.63 -26.23
N ASP A 929 22.20 -10.67 -25.32
CA ASP A 929 23.30 -11.62 -25.34
C ASP A 929 22.76 -13.05 -25.33
N THR A 930 23.38 -13.91 -26.16
CA THR A 930 22.98 -15.31 -26.36
C THR A 930 23.96 -16.29 -25.72
N THR A 931 24.94 -15.80 -24.95
CA THR A 931 25.89 -16.64 -24.23
C THR A 931 25.20 -17.24 -23.02
N SER A 932 24.82 -18.52 -23.16
CA SER A 932 24.04 -19.24 -22.15
C SER A 932 24.89 -20.07 -21.17
N LYS A 933 26.20 -19.83 -21.12
CA LYS A 933 27.13 -20.58 -20.26
C LYS A 933 27.07 -20.07 -18.82
N LEU A 934 27.39 -20.93 -17.85
CA LEU A 934 27.68 -20.48 -16.49
C LEU A 934 29.03 -19.74 -16.46
N ARG A 935 29.10 -18.68 -15.66
CA ARG A 935 30.33 -17.97 -15.31
C ARG A 935 31.02 -18.60 -14.09
N GLY A 936 30.26 -19.27 -13.23
CA GLY A 936 30.72 -19.96 -12.02
C GLY A 936 29.81 -21.13 -11.67
N LEU A 937 30.39 -22.21 -11.13
CA LEU A 937 29.67 -23.32 -10.50
C LEU A 937 30.50 -23.82 -9.32
N THR A 938 29.98 -23.69 -8.11
CA THR A 938 30.64 -24.09 -6.87
C THR A 938 29.72 -24.96 -6.01
N PHE A 939 30.31 -25.75 -5.13
CA PHE A 939 29.61 -26.59 -4.16
C PHE A 939 30.19 -26.36 -2.77
N ASP A 940 29.35 -26.38 -1.74
CA ASP A 940 29.75 -26.21 -0.35
C ASP A 940 30.57 -27.39 0.21
N ALA A 941 30.32 -28.59 -0.33
CA ALA A 941 31.00 -29.82 0.03
C ALA A 941 31.37 -30.65 -1.21
N GLY A 942 32.49 -31.39 -1.07
CA GLY A 942 33.03 -32.25 -2.12
C GLY A 942 34.01 -31.55 -3.08
N ARG A 943 34.48 -32.30 -4.08
CA ARG A 943 35.41 -31.83 -5.11
C ARG A 943 34.79 -32.04 -6.49
N LEU A 944 34.58 -30.95 -7.22
CA LEU A 944 34.11 -30.98 -8.60
C LEU A 944 35.26 -31.39 -9.54
N GLU A 945 35.01 -32.38 -10.40
CA GLU A 945 35.97 -32.88 -11.38
C GLU A 945 35.37 -32.97 -12.80
N PRO A 946 36.02 -32.37 -13.81
CA PRO A 946 37.17 -31.45 -13.70
C PRO A 946 36.82 -30.18 -12.91
N SER A 947 37.82 -29.39 -12.51
CA SER A 947 37.57 -28.06 -11.94
C SER A 947 36.73 -27.23 -12.91
N PHE A 948 35.82 -26.40 -12.40
CA PHE A 948 34.87 -25.66 -13.23
C PHE A 948 35.57 -24.88 -14.35
N ALA A 949 35.04 -25.05 -15.57
CA ALA A 949 35.37 -24.27 -16.75
C ALA A 949 34.08 -24.07 -17.55
N SER A 950 33.79 -22.84 -17.98
CA SER A 950 32.50 -22.48 -18.61
C SER A 950 32.15 -23.31 -19.85
N ASP A 951 33.16 -23.79 -20.60
CA ASP A 951 33.02 -24.66 -21.78
C ASP A 951 32.75 -26.14 -21.46
N THR A 952 32.92 -26.55 -20.20
CA THR A 952 32.70 -27.94 -19.77
C THR A 952 31.29 -28.09 -19.19
N THR A 953 30.49 -29.00 -19.74
CA THR A 953 29.08 -29.21 -19.37
C THR A 953 28.83 -30.49 -18.58
N GLN A 954 29.85 -31.31 -18.36
CA GLN A 954 29.73 -32.57 -17.63
C GLN A 954 30.77 -32.63 -16.52
N TYR A 955 30.30 -32.91 -15.30
CA TYR A 955 31.12 -32.98 -14.11
C TYR A 955 30.75 -34.18 -13.24
N VAL A 956 31.69 -34.62 -12.43
CA VAL A 956 31.46 -35.48 -11.28
C VAL A 956 31.79 -34.70 -10.02
N LEU A 957 30.86 -34.63 -9.07
CA LEU A 957 31.13 -34.09 -7.74
C LEU A 957 31.42 -35.25 -6.79
N TRP A 958 32.66 -35.35 -6.33
CA TRP A 958 33.07 -36.35 -5.36
C TRP A 958 32.85 -35.85 -3.94
N VAL A 959 31.94 -36.48 -3.20
CA VAL A 959 31.59 -36.12 -1.83
C VAL A 959 32.07 -37.20 -0.84
N PRO A 960 32.37 -36.85 0.43
CA PRO A 960 32.65 -37.85 1.46
C PRO A 960 31.53 -38.89 1.61
N GLU A 961 31.88 -40.11 2.00
CA GLU A 961 30.90 -41.16 2.31
C GLU A 961 30.00 -40.73 3.47
N GLY A 962 28.67 -40.93 3.34
CA GLY A 962 27.68 -40.50 4.32
C GLY A 962 27.29 -39.02 4.20
N THR A 963 27.53 -38.38 3.06
CA THR A 963 27.06 -37.01 2.81
C THR A 963 25.57 -37.03 2.48
N ASP A 964 24.74 -36.43 3.32
CA ASP A 964 23.27 -36.45 3.17
C ASP A 964 22.73 -35.33 2.27
N ALA A 965 23.50 -34.27 2.04
CA ALA A 965 23.14 -33.16 1.15
C ALA A 965 24.40 -32.38 0.70
N VAL A 966 24.27 -31.68 -0.42
CA VAL A 966 25.22 -30.64 -0.89
C VAL A 966 24.43 -29.42 -1.33
N ALA A 967 25.02 -28.23 -1.23
CA ALA A 967 24.50 -26.99 -1.81
C ALA A 967 25.41 -26.50 -2.95
N PHE A 968 24.83 -25.91 -3.99
CA PHE A 968 25.59 -25.36 -5.11
C PHE A 968 25.20 -23.92 -5.45
N ASP A 969 26.17 -23.14 -5.91
CA ASP A 969 25.95 -21.82 -6.52
C ASP A 969 26.23 -21.93 -8.01
N ALA A 970 25.33 -21.40 -8.84
CA ALA A 970 25.45 -21.43 -10.29
C ALA A 970 25.27 -20.02 -10.84
N GLU A 971 26.36 -19.37 -11.24
CA GLU A 971 26.33 -17.99 -11.73
C GLU A 971 26.07 -17.98 -13.24
N PRO A 972 24.99 -17.33 -13.74
CA PRO A 972 24.78 -17.16 -15.17
C PRO A 972 25.86 -16.26 -15.79
N TRP A 973 26.01 -16.30 -17.13
CA TRP A 973 27.00 -15.48 -17.85
C TRP A 973 26.84 -13.98 -17.57
N LEU A 974 25.61 -13.49 -17.67
CA LEU A 974 25.19 -12.16 -17.26
C LEU A 974 24.20 -12.31 -16.11
N ALA A 975 24.18 -11.33 -15.21
CA ALA A 975 23.31 -11.34 -14.02
C ALA A 975 21.82 -11.41 -14.37
N SER A 976 21.42 -10.99 -15.57
CA SER A 976 20.05 -11.13 -16.08
C SER A 976 19.73 -12.50 -16.71
N GLY A 977 20.70 -13.39 -16.87
CA GLY A 977 20.48 -14.76 -17.31
C GLY A 977 19.70 -15.58 -16.28
N LEU A 978 19.07 -16.67 -16.73
CA LEU A 978 18.26 -17.54 -15.86
C LEU A 978 19.02 -18.82 -15.53
N VAL A 979 18.80 -19.36 -14.35
CA VAL A 979 19.29 -20.69 -13.98
C VAL A 979 18.10 -21.55 -13.56
N ARG A 980 17.95 -22.72 -14.20
CA ARG A 980 16.97 -23.72 -13.78
C ARG A 980 17.64 -24.99 -13.31
N THR A 981 17.04 -25.66 -12.34
CA THR A 981 17.41 -27.03 -11.98
C THR A 981 16.16 -27.87 -11.75
N GLY A 982 16.11 -29.08 -12.30
CA GLY A 982 14.91 -29.92 -12.24
C GLY A 982 13.65 -29.26 -12.85
N GLY A 983 13.83 -28.34 -13.80
CA GLY A 983 12.75 -27.56 -14.43
C GLY A 983 12.32 -26.30 -13.66
N ILE A 984 12.81 -26.11 -12.44
CA ILE A 984 12.48 -24.98 -11.55
C ILE A 984 13.46 -23.84 -11.80
N LEU A 985 12.95 -22.63 -12.05
CA LEU A 985 13.74 -21.40 -12.03
C LEU A 985 14.14 -21.05 -10.59
N ILE A 986 15.44 -21.07 -10.32
CA ILE A 986 15.96 -20.78 -8.98
C ILE A 986 16.51 -19.35 -8.93
N ASP A 987 16.55 -18.78 -7.72
CA ASP A 987 17.31 -17.56 -7.45
C ASP A 987 18.79 -17.93 -7.41
N ASP A 988 19.52 -17.59 -8.47
CA ASP A 988 20.95 -17.83 -8.64
C ASP A 988 21.84 -16.96 -7.73
N THR A 989 21.24 -16.08 -6.92
CA THR A 989 21.96 -15.36 -5.86
C THR A 989 21.99 -16.10 -4.52
N GLN A 990 21.30 -17.25 -4.43
CA GLN A 990 21.22 -18.08 -3.23
C GLN A 990 21.72 -19.51 -3.50
N PRO A 991 22.43 -20.15 -2.55
CA PRO A 991 22.86 -21.54 -2.70
C PRO A 991 21.67 -22.50 -2.83
N ARG A 992 21.76 -23.46 -3.74
CA ARG A 992 20.73 -24.48 -3.99
C ARG A 992 21.08 -25.81 -3.33
N ALA A 993 20.34 -26.17 -2.28
CA ALA A 993 20.48 -27.47 -1.61
C ALA A 993 19.94 -28.64 -2.46
N VAL A 994 20.65 -29.77 -2.41
CA VAL A 994 20.32 -31.03 -3.06
C VAL A 994 20.52 -32.16 -2.05
N VAL A 995 19.40 -32.77 -1.63
CA VAL A 995 19.42 -33.96 -0.75
C VAL A 995 19.99 -35.15 -1.52
N LEU A 996 20.88 -35.91 -0.89
CA LEU A 996 21.50 -37.11 -1.42
C LEU A 996 20.90 -38.36 -0.73
N THR A 997 21.06 -39.52 -1.35
CA THR A 997 20.77 -40.81 -0.71
C THR A 997 22.10 -41.55 -0.59
N PRO A 998 22.57 -41.85 0.63
CA PRO A 998 23.86 -42.50 0.82
C PRO A 998 24.00 -43.77 -0.03
N GLY A 999 25.17 -43.95 -0.66
CA GLY A 999 25.46 -45.06 -1.57
C GLY A 999 24.78 -45.00 -2.94
N GLN A 1000 24.03 -43.94 -3.29
CA GLN A 1000 23.42 -43.77 -4.61
C GLN A 1000 23.97 -42.54 -5.34
N GLU A 1001 24.31 -42.71 -6.62
CA GLU A 1001 24.63 -41.57 -7.48
C GLU A 1001 23.38 -40.72 -7.74
N LYS A 1002 23.56 -39.40 -7.72
CA LYS A 1002 22.51 -38.45 -8.07
C LYS A 1002 23.00 -37.48 -9.14
N THR A 1003 22.25 -37.33 -10.21
CA THR A 1003 22.54 -36.33 -11.25
C THR A 1003 21.79 -35.03 -10.96
N ILE A 1004 22.54 -33.93 -10.89
CA ILE A 1004 22.02 -32.57 -10.84
C ILE A 1004 22.09 -32.01 -12.27
N THR A 1005 20.93 -31.64 -12.81
CA THR A 1005 20.83 -30.94 -14.11
C THR A 1005 20.62 -29.46 -13.87
N ILE A 1006 21.44 -28.61 -14.50
CA ILE A 1006 21.38 -27.15 -14.40
C ILE A 1006 21.26 -26.58 -15.82
N ASP A 1007 20.15 -25.95 -16.14
CA ASP A 1007 19.95 -25.24 -17.40
C ASP A 1007 20.26 -23.76 -17.19
N ALA A 1008 21.37 -23.30 -17.75
CA ALA A 1008 21.73 -21.89 -17.78
C ALA A 1008 21.16 -21.25 -19.06
N TYR A 1009 20.45 -20.15 -18.92
CA TYR A 1009 19.89 -19.38 -20.03
C TYR A 1009 20.63 -18.06 -20.16
N ALA A 1010 20.83 -17.64 -21.41
CA ALA A 1010 21.41 -16.34 -21.71
C ALA A 1010 20.44 -15.20 -21.34
N GLN A 1011 20.90 -13.95 -21.52
CA GLN A 1011 20.10 -12.73 -21.30
C GLN A 1011 18.80 -12.72 -22.13
N ASP A 1012 18.79 -13.38 -23.29
CA ASP A 1012 17.59 -13.52 -24.14
C ASP A 1012 16.48 -14.39 -23.53
N HIS A 1013 16.77 -15.13 -22.46
CA HIS A 1013 15.91 -16.11 -21.78
C HIS A 1013 15.41 -17.25 -22.67
N THR A 1014 16.05 -17.48 -23.82
CA THR A 1014 15.69 -18.56 -24.76
C THR A 1014 16.87 -19.46 -25.12
N THR A 1015 18.05 -18.89 -25.32
CA THR A 1015 19.26 -19.65 -25.60
C THR A 1015 19.73 -20.30 -24.31
N THR A 1016 19.99 -21.61 -24.33
CA THR A 1016 20.30 -22.40 -23.11
C THR A 1016 21.52 -23.30 -23.30
N THR A 1017 22.30 -23.49 -22.24
CA THR A 1017 23.34 -24.52 -22.10
C THR A 1017 23.01 -25.35 -20.86
N GLN A 1018 22.93 -26.66 -21.03
CA GLN A 1018 22.69 -27.58 -19.93
C GLN A 1018 24.01 -28.12 -19.36
N TYR A 1019 24.13 -28.08 -18.05
CA TYR A 1019 25.20 -28.66 -17.25
C TYR A 1019 24.67 -29.87 -16.49
N SER A 1020 25.49 -30.92 -16.39
CA SER A 1020 25.19 -32.16 -15.67
C SER A 1020 26.29 -32.43 -14.66
N VAL A 1021 25.92 -32.53 -13.38
CA VAL A 1021 26.84 -32.90 -12.29
C VAL A 1021 26.38 -34.23 -11.68
N VAL A 1022 27.17 -35.29 -11.85
CA VAL A 1022 26.92 -36.57 -11.18
C VAL A 1022 27.57 -36.52 -9.81
N VAL A 1023 26.77 -36.53 -8.75
CA VAL A 1023 27.26 -36.60 -7.37
C VAL A 1023 27.54 -38.06 -7.02
N ARG A 1024 28.75 -38.33 -6.53
CA ARG A 1024 29.22 -39.68 -6.17
C ARG A 1024 30.01 -39.64 -4.87
N GLU A 1025 29.74 -40.60 -3.99
CA GLU A 1025 30.55 -40.79 -2.79
C GLU A 1025 31.93 -41.36 -3.11
N GLY A 1026 32.96 -40.87 -2.42
CA GLY A 1026 34.34 -41.34 -2.53
C GLY A 1026 35.29 -40.28 -3.06
N ALA A 1027 36.31 -40.73 -3.80
CA ALA A 1027 37.34 -39.86 -4.36
C ALA A 1027 37.57 -40.19 -5.84
N PRO A 1028 37.99 -39.21 -6.66
CA PRO A 1028 38.33 -39.44 -8.05
C PRO A 1028 39.46 -40.45 -8.20
N SER A 1029 39.39 -41.27 -9.24
CA SER A 1029 40.49 -42.16 -9.62
C SER A 1029 41.73 -41.33 -9.97
N PRO A 1030 42.95 -41.75 -9.57
CA PRO A 1030 44.16 -40.98 -9.84
C PRO A 1030 44.38 -40.77 -11.35
N ALA A 1031 44.65 -39.53 -11.80
CA ALA A 1031 45.00 -39.25 -13.19
C ALA A 1031 46.49 -39.44 -13.46
N LEU A 1032 46.86 -39.96 -14.65
CA LEU A 1032 48.24 -40.20 -15.03
C LEU A 1032 48.83 -39.03 -15.83
N GLU A 1033 49.57 -38.14 -15.16
CA GLU A 1033 50.16 -36.96 -15.79
C GLU A 1033 51.39 -37.28 -16.67
N VAL A 1034 51.23 -37.12 -17.98
CA VAL A 1034 52.32 -37.26 -18.97
C VAL A 1034 52.24 -36.12 -20.00
N VAL A 1035 53.39 -35.68 -20.49
CA VAL A 1035 53.48 -34.62 -21.52
C VAL A 1035 54.22 -35.15 -22.73
N LEU A 1036 53.64 -35.03 -23.91
CA LEU A 1036 54.28 -35.38 -25.18
C LEU A 1036 54.61 -34.11 -25.97
N THR A 1037 55.83 -34.03 -26.49
CA THR A 1037 56.25 -33.00 -27.45
C THR A 1037 56.81 -33.67 -28.69
N ALA A 1038 56.71 -33.02 -29.84
CA ALA A 1038 57.22 -33.54 -31.10
C ALA A 1038 57.95 -32.45 -31.88
N ALA A 1039 59.11 -32.79 -32.44
CA ALA A 1039 59.93 -31.90 -33.25
C ALA A 1039 60.42 -32.65 -34.50
N ALA A 1040 60.72 -31.92 -35.57
CA ALA A 1040 61.35 -32.47 -36.77
C ALA A 1040 62.74 -31.85 -36.95
N ARG A 1041 63.73 -32.65 -37.36
CA ARG A 1041 65.07 -32.16 -37.74
C ARG A 1041 65.68 -32.93 -38.90
N CYS A 1042 66.65 -32.33 -39.57
CA CYS A 1042 67.39 -32.98 -40.65
C CYS A 1042 68.59 -33.76 -40.11
N VAL A 1043 68.67 -35.04 -40.46
CA VAL A 1043 69.82 -35.90 -40.13
C VAL A 1043 70.25 -36.59 -41.42
N ALA A 1044 71.49 -36.33 -41.86
CA ALA A 1044 72.06 -36.87 -43.10
C ALA A 1044 71.15 -36.70 -44.35
N GLY A 1045 70.55 -35.50 -44.51
CA GLY A 1045 69.69 -35.17 -45.65
C GLY A 1045 68.27 -35.78 -45.60
N LYS A 1046 67.86 -36.40 -44.48
CA LYS A 1046 66.52 -36.96 -44.29
C LYS A 1046 65.82 -36.32 -43.09
N ALA A 1047 64.51 -36.14 -43.17
CA ALA A 1047 63.71 -35.66 -42.06
C ALA A 1047 63.56 -36.76 -41.00
N VAL A 1048 63.74 -36.40 -39.73
CA VAL A 1048 63.54 -37.27 -38.57
C VAL A 1048 62.60 -36.58 -37.61
N VAL A 1049 61.50 -37.25 -37.25
CA VAL A 1049 60.58 -36.79 -36.21
C VAL A 1049 61.05 -37.32 -34.87
N THR A 1050 61.28 -36.45 -33.90
CA THR A 1050 61.65 -36.85 -32.53
C THR A 1050 60.50 -36.49 -31.61
N ALA A 1051 59.97 -37.48 -30.91
CA ALA A 1051 58.93 -37.31 -29.91
C ALA A 1051 59.54 -37.48 -28.52
N THR A 1052 59.32 -36.52 -27.62
CA THR A 1052 59.79 -36.58 -26.24
C THR A 1052 58.60 -36.69 -25.32
N LEU A 1053 58.48 -37.85 -24.67
CA LEU A 1053 57.49 -38.09 -23.62
C LEU A 1053 58.13 -37.78 -22.26
N THR A 1054 57.50 -36.95 -21.45
CA THR A 1054 57.90 -36.61 -20.09
C THR A 1054 56.88 -37.19 -19.12
N ASN A 1055 57.34 -37.98 -18.15
CA ASN A 1055 56.51 -38.45 -17.05
C ASN A 1055 56.45 -37.36 -15.97
N ALA A 1056 55.29 -36.75 -15.78
CA ALA A 1056 55.04 -35.79 -14.71
C ALA A 1056 54.40 -36.46 -13.47
N ALA A 1057 53.92 -37.69 -13.59
CA ALA A 1057 53.34 -38.46 -12.49
C ALA A 1057 54.40 -38.90 -11.46
N GLY A 1058 53.95 -39.09 -10.21
CA GLY A 1058 54.77 -39.58 -9.08
C GLY A 1058 55.11 -41.07 -9.13
N VAL A 1059 54.62 -41.81 -10.14
CA VAL A 1059 54.86 -43.25 -10.34
C VAL A 1059 55.54 -43.52 -11.69
N PRO A 1060 56.22 -44.67 -11.87
CA PRO A 1060 56.76 -45.04 -13.19
C PRO A 1060 55.67 -45.25 -14.24
N VAL A 1061 55.88 -44.70 -15.44
CA VAL A 1061 54.95 -44.78 -16.57
C VAL A 1061 55.48 -45.70 -17.66
N ALA A 1062 54.69 -46.67 -18.11
CA ALA A 1062 54.90 -47.36 -19.38
C ALA A 1062 54.11 -46.66 -20.49
N ALA A 1063 54.69 -46.42 -21.66
CA ALA A 1063 53.98 -45.78 -22.75
C ALA A 1063 54.36 -46.30 -24.14
N THR A 1064 53.42 -46.25 -25.08
CA THR A 1064 53.67 -46.51 -26.50
C THR A 1064 53.48 -45.24 -27.31
N VAL A 1065 54.58 -44.71 -27.85
CA VAL A 1065 54.61 -43.51 -28.70
C VAL A 1065 54.46 -43.93 -30.16
N THR A 1066 53.47 -43.40 -30.86
CA THR A 1066 53.09 -43.75 -32.24
C THR A 1066 53.16 -42.54 -33.16
N SER A 1067 53.74 -42.73 -34.35
CA SER A 1067 53.75 -41.76 -35.45
C SER A 1067 53.41 -42.47 -36.76
N PRO A 1068 53.13 -41.73 -37.85
CA PRO A 1068 52.97 -42.32 -39.20
C PRO A 1068 54.17 -43.15 -39.68
N TYR A 1069 55.33 -43.00 -39.04
CA TYR A 1069 56.58 -43.67 -39.41
C TYR A 1069 56.92 -44.85 -38.47
N GLY A 1070 56.02 -45.20 -37.55
CA GLY A 1070 56.14 -46.36 -36.66
C GLY A 1070 55.78 -46.06 -35.21
N SER A 1071 55.78 -47.10 -34.37
CA SER A 1071 55.52 -47.03 -32.92
C SER A 1071 56.71 -47.54 -32.11
N LYS A 1072 56.94 -46.94 -30.94
CA LYS A 1072 58.02 -47.31 -30.01
C LYS A 1072 57.51 -47.27 -28.57
N SER A 1073 57.87 -48.28 -27.79
CA SER A 1073 57.48 -48.36 -26.38
C SER A 1073 58.59 -47.90 -25.44
N VAL A 1074 58.17 -47.28 -24.34
CA VAL A 1074 58.97 -46.92 -23.17
C VAL A 1074 58.38 -47.73 -22.02
N SER A 1075 59.10 -48.74 -21.52
CA SER A 1075 58.52 -49.73 -20.60
C SER A 1075 58.40 -49.26 -19.15
N ALA A 1076 59.23 -48.32 -18.72
CA ALA A 1076 59.21 -47.73 -17.39
C ALA A 1076 59.96 -46.39 -17.37
N LEU A 1077 59.24 -45.29 -17.50
CA LEU A 1077 59.75 -43.93 -17.40
C LEU A 1077 59.58 -43.45 -15.97
N ALA A 1078 60.69 -43.22 -15.25
CA ALA A 1078 60.64 -42.76 -13.86
C ALA A 1078 60.02 -41.36 -13.72
N PRO A 1079 59.44 -41.01 -12.55
CA PRO A 1079 58.91 -39.68 -12.27
C PRO A 1079 59.87 -38.55 -12.61
N GLY A 1080 59.37 -37.49 -13.26
CA GLY A 1080 60.14 -36.32 -13.68
C GLY A 1080 61.16 -36.57 -14.79
N LYS A 1081 61.18 -37.76 -15.41
CA LYS A 1081 62.10 -38.09 -16.51
C LYS A 1081 61.40 -38.00 -17.86
N SER A 1082 62.21 -37.73 -18.89
CA SER A 1082 61.78 -37.72 -20.27
C SER A 1082 62.48 -38.80 -21.09
N ALA A 1083 61.76 -39.41 -22.04
CA ALA A 1083 62.29 -40.34 -23.02
C ALA A 1083 61.99 -39.81 -24.43
N SER A 1084 63.05 -39.66 -25.24
CA SER A 1084 62.93 -39.21 -26.63
C SER A 1084 63.03 -40.40 -27.59
N GLN A 1085 62.05 -40.50 -28.49
CA GLN A 1085 61.98 -41.50 -29.54
C GLN A 1085 62.11 -40.82 -30.91
N ALA A 1086 63.16 -41.15 -31.65
CA ALA A 1086 63.37 -40.68 -33.01
C ALA A 1086 62.78 -41.65 -34.03
N PHE A 1087 62.00 -41.14 -34.98
CA PHE A 1087 61.36 -41.85 -36.08
C PHE A 1087 61.99 -41.39 -37.40
N THR A 1088 62.76 -42.27 -38.04
CA THR A 1088 63.39 -41.98 -39.33
C THR A 1088 62.35 -42.09 -40.44
N THR A 1089 62.05 -40.98 -41.11
CA THR A 1089 60.99 -40.95 -42.13
C THR A 1089 61.45 -41.52 -43.48
N ARG A 1090 62.77 -41.57 -43.72
CA ARG A 1090 63.44 -41.86 -45.02
C ARG A 1090 63.10 -40.86 -46.14
N LEU A 1091 62.31 -39.84 -45.85
CA LEU A 1091 61.90 -38.77 -46.76
C LEU A 1091 62.85 -37.56 -46.64
N THR A 1092 63.01 -36.83 -47.74
CA THR A 1092 63.71 -35.54 -47.78
C THR A 1092 62.80 -34.38 -47.42
N SER A 1093 61.47 -34.58 -47.37
CA SER A 1093 60.49 -33.60 -46.93
C SER A 1093 59.31 -34.29 -46.26
N ILE A 1094 58.80 -33.69 -45.18
CA ILE A 1094 57.59 -34.13 -44.47
C ILE A 1094 56.68 -32.94 -44.18
N GLY A 1095 55.37 -33.17 -44.20
CA GLY A 1095 54.38 -32.22 -43.68
C GLY A 1095 54.32 -32.23 -42.14
N VAL A 1096 53.38 -31.45 -41.57
CA VAL A 1096 53.10 -31.51 -40.13
C VAL A 1096 52.72 -32.94 -39.76
N THR A 1097 53.45 -33.54 -38.83
CA THR A 1097 53.30 -34.95 -38.47
C THR A 1097 52.73 -35.06 -37.07
N SER A 1098 51.56 -35.68 -36.92
CA SER A 1098 50.99 -36.01 -35.61
C SER A 1098 51.73 -37.19 -34.97
N VAL A 1099 51.97 -37.10 -33.66
CA VAL A 1099 52.50 -38.16 -32.82
C VAL A 1099 51.58 -38.31 -31.61
N THR A 1100 51.23 -39.53 -31.25
CA THR A 1100 50.46 -39.85 -30.04
C THR A 1100 51.28 -40.71 -29.09
N ALA A 1101 50.94 -40.72 -27.80
CA ALA A 1101 51.46 -41.68 -26.84
C ALA A 1101 50.35 -42.16 -25.93
N GLN A 1102 50.21 -43.49 -25.80
CA GLN A 1102 49.36 -44.12 -24.80
C GLN A 1102 50.23 -44.51 -23.62
N ALA A 1103 50.05 -43.84 -22.48
CA ALA A 1103 50.73 -44.08 -21.22
C ALA A 1103 49.86 -44.92 -20.28
N SER A 1104 50.50 -45.67 -19.40
CA SER A 1104 49.90 -46.54 -18.39
C SER A 1104 50.77 -46.61 -17.14
N ALA A 1105 50.17 -46.70 -15.97
CA ALA A 1105 50.85 -46.94 -14.70
C ALA A 1105 49.90 -47.60 -13.70
N THR A 1106 50.44 -47.97 -12.55
CA THR A 1106 49.63 -48.36 -11.38
C THR A 1106 49.76 -47.27 -10.33
N ILE A 1107 48.65 -46.66 -9.94
CA ILE A 1107 48.59 -45.69 -8.84
C ILE A 1107 47.68 -46.29 -7.78
N ASP A 1108 48.19 -46.40 -6.55
CA ASP A 1108 47.46 -46.93 -5.38
C ASP A 1108 46.81 -48.32 -5.56
N GLY A 1109 47.34 -49.13 -6.47
CA GLY A 1109 46.86 -50.50 -6.77
C GLY A 1109 45.99 -50.60 -8.01
N ASP A 1110 45.51 -49.48 -8.54
CA ASP A 1110 44.66 -49.43 -9.74
C ASP A 1110 45.45 -49.15 -11.00
N ALA A 1111 45.09 -49.82 -12.10
CA ALA A 1111 45.68 -49.57 -13.41
C ALA A 1111 45.07 -48.31 -14.03
N VAL A 1112 45.90 -47.32 -14.34
CA VAL A 1112 45.50 -46.02 -14.92
C VAL A 1112 46.19 -45.85 -16.28
N THR A 1113 45.46 -45.32 -17.26
CA THR A 1113 46.00 -44.99 -18.61
C THR A 1113 45.74 -43.54 -19.00
N ALA A 1114 46.60 -42.96 -19.82
CA ALA A 1114 46.44 -41.62 -20.40
C ALA A 1114 46.91 -41.56 -21.85
N ASP A 1115 46.14 -40.94 -22.73
CA ASP A 1115 46.51 -40.71 -24.14
C ASP A 1115 46.87 -39.24 -24.36
N VAL A 1116 48.06 -38.98 -24.94
CA VAL A 1116 48.54 -37.61 -25.22
C VAL A 1116 49.02 -37.46 -26.66
N GLY A 1117 48.86 -36.28 -27.24
CA GLY A 1117 49.19 -35.98 -28.63
C GLY A 1117 50.08 -34.75 -28.79
N ALA A 1118 50.94 -34.76 -29.81
CA ALA A 1118 51.77 -33.63 -30.21
C ALA A 1118 51.94 -33.61 -31.74
N SER A 1119 52.33 -32.47 -32.29
CA SER A 1119 52.59 -32.33 -33.72
C SER A 1119 53.99 -31.80 -33.98
N ALA A 1120 54.77 -32.52 -34.79
CA ALA A 1120 56.04 -32.01 -35.30
C ALA A 1120 55.78 -31.12 -36.53
N PRO A 1121 56.44 -29.95 -36.65
CA PRO A 1121 56.25 -29.06 -37.79
C PRO A 1121 56.73 -29.70 -39.10
N ALA A 1122 56.23 -29.18 -40.22
CA ALA A 1122 56.72 -29.57 -41.54
C ALA A 1122 58.23 -29.25 -41.68
N LEU A 1123 58.96 -30.10 -42.40
CA LEU A 1123 60.40 -29.95 -42.57
C LEU A 1123 60.88 -30.51 -43.91
N ALA A 1124 61.67 -29.70 -44.63
CA ALA A 1124 62.36 -30.11 -45.85
C ALA A 1124 63.89 -30.11 -45.62
N CYS A 1125 64.52 -31.25 -45.84
CA CYS A 1125 65.95 -31.49 -45.71
C CYS A 1125 66.62 -31.52 -47.09
N GLY A 1126 66.77 -30.33 -47.68
CA GLY A 1126 67.53 -30.09 -48.90
C GLY A 1126 68.81 -29.32 -48.60
N ALA A 1127 69.91 -29.66 -49.29
CA ALA A 1127 71.10 -28.83 -49.29
C ALA A 1127 70.78 -27.51 -50.01
N ALA A 1128 70.77 -26.40 -49.27
CA ALA A 1128 70.99 -25.09 -49.85
C ALA A 1128 72.49 -24.94 -50.12
N GLN A 1129 72.86 -24.80 -51.39
CA GLN A 1129 73.63 -23.60 -51.76
C GLN A 1129 72.63 -22.47 -51.93
#